data_AF-A0A2C5ZN79-F1
#
_entry.id   AF-A0A2C5ZN79-F1
#
_cell.length_a   1.000
_cell.length_b   1.000
_cell.length_c   1.000
_cell.angle_alpha   90.00
_cell.angle_beta   90.00
_cell.angle_gamma   90.00
#
_symmetry.space_group_name_H-M   'P 1'
#
loop_
_entity.id
_entity.type
_entity.pdbx_description
1 polymer ?
#
loop_
_entity_poly.entity_id
_entity_poly.type
_entity_poly.pdbx_seq_one_letter_code
_entity_poly.pdbx_strand_id
1 'polypeptide(L)'
;MSPEPSMHGVSPQPETEPEQPSTGAKPKQFKPKKEGKKVRTRPKFKPKEGVNVLYRGDSRPASAIEGVGGFYTRPESSFPSSSEATPRDPEKAWSLFQHVTNKKDGLTKFISTSLDPYAAWEFGKPSGNLYLIAPDKQMVSVRDTLDGTLDDRFMEEWEYAAVGQIPWEQVKGHWKKADLRPSDLIALREGKEIDKPFVANPEFNAQKFQSTESSGARPDLAGFPKGDPNWKDGRFSKYEKDKPSANLKKFVLEVVCGKNAQCAENYLAPRCVETDLRKRAEGICSSGEEEEEAEEEAAEEEEGSGGEKEEAAGEDGPGKEAQGGDGSGKEAESGAESGAESGAARGGKAMKSEPASVDVAEKESASEFEQLARNYGLESVAKRKWKRPLSEVRTRNLGYQPLSGSGGKGIGRPTFRPRGRLLSAGGKALGAAGYAFWVEGVVDAFVNDASTSDKVAAVTSIMPLVGCTAQLAANIDNDRLGGFEVLDTALCYIGDGLVIGGLWPLGLIVHLSRFIISLVRVWLEPEEPSEEHLKQIQAARDGPWSRFMEEYMGGYLASDGLGDQLGSAIAIDSLAILSDGAWAIGVLTAAQDKAVHMTDNQTEQAQMREFFPARIAHVRQQLATAIPHRQRAFLLRLVGRLQNDSKLSIKTVADQYNKDFLDGLSKNGTVEVHEKIRQHLAREPLPPLGAVKTAYLIGQAMGPYAKMPDDEVEKLLTLPDEPTSAPDAKAVAQDGAATDGWEINPLALSLPVYLGEKGVSDEDGRAASIRLALAVVRHLKGEAGEDETAGLDAALASDLRLLIAMKLGREFDSGAAEGGQTKTKKTTALAAEAAADPAAAVAKVLGLEKKDVEAVAGNK
;
A
#
# COMPACT_ATOMS: atom_id res chain seq x y z
N MET A 1 4.94 72.72 59.67
CA MET A 1 3.67 73.35 60.09
C MET A 1 2.66 73.07 59.00
N SER A 2 1.49 72.53 59.33
CA SER A 2 0.34 72.50 58.40
C SER A 2 -0.24 73.92 58.28
N PRO A 3 -0.92 74.23 57.18
CA PRO A 3 -2.37 74.40 57.28
C PRO A 3 -3.15 73.59 56.22
N GLU A 4 -4.47 73.61 56.36
CA GLU A 4 -5.43 72.82 55.58
C GLU A 4 -6.18 73.72 54.54
N PRO A 5 -7.36 73.37 53.95
CA PRO A 5 -7.53 73.46 52.50
C PRO A 5 -8.31 74.70 52.02
N SER A 6 -8.42 74.86 50.70
CA SER A 6 -9.37 75.79 50.06
C SER A 6 -9.98 75.16 48.80
N MET A 7 -11.27 75.43 48.55
CA MET A 7 -11.99 74.95 47.37
C MET A 7 -12.08 76.01 46.28
N HIS A 8 -11.83 75.60 45.03
CA HIS A 8 -12.44 76.19 43.84
C HIS A 8 -13.05 75.05 43.01
N GLY A 9 -14.20 75.18 42.36
CA GLY A 9 -15.03 76.39 42.19
C GLY A 9 -15.43 76.59 40.73
N VAL A 10 -15.99 75.56 40.10
CA VAL A 10 -16.35 75.56 38.67
C VAL A 10 -17.85 75.75 38.51
N SER A 11 -18.25 76.82 37.82
CA SER A 11 -19.64 77.06 37.39
C SER A 11 -19.93 76.33 36.07
N PRO A 12 -21.20 75.98 35.79
CA PRO A 12 -21.55 75.16 34.63
C PRO A 12 -21.39 75.90 33.30
N GLN A 13 -21.08 75.14 32.24
CA GLN A 13 -21.30 75.55 30.84
C GLN A 13 -22.61 74.95 30.30
N PRO A 14 -23.23 75.57 29.28
CA PRO A 14 -24.63 75.34 28.94
C PRO A 14 -24.87 74.01 28.20
N GLU A 15 -26.10 73.52 28.32
CA GLU A 15 -26.64 72.44 27.50
C GLU A 15 -26.78 72.91 26.04
N THR A 16 -26.27 72.11 25.09
CA THR A 16 -26.61 72.23 23.66
C THR A 16 -27.59 71.14 23.27
N GLU A 17 -28.65 71.50 22.54
CA GLU A 17 -29.71 70.59 22.13
C GLU A 17 -29.20 69.42 21.25
N PRO A 18 -29.84 68.24 21.31
CA PRO A 18 -29.49 67.12 20.46
C PRO A 18 -29.94 67.34 19.01
N GLU A 19 -29.00 67.28 18.05
CA GLU A 19 -29.33 67.27 16.63
C GLU A 19 -30.25 66.08 16.27
N GLN A 20 -31.26 66.33 15.44
CA GLN A 20 -32.15 65.27 14.97
C GLN A 20 -31.44 64.34 13.97
N PRO A 21 -31.65 63.01 14.04
CA PRO A 21 -30.93 62.06 13.21
C PRO A 21 -31.32 62.16 11.73
N SER A 22 -30.34 62.47 10.88
CA SER A 22 -30.49 62.51 9.43
C SER A 22 -30.98 61.16 8.87
N THR A 23 -32.18 61.16 8.29
CA THR A 23 -32.80 59.99 7.64
C THR A 23 -32.18 59.71 6.27
N GLY A 24 -30.94 59.21 6.24
CA GLY A 24 -30.09 59.22 5.03
C GLY A 24 -29.51 57.90 4.52
N ALA A 25 -29.36 56.84 5.33
CA ALA A 25 -28.76 55.58 4.85
C ALA A 25 -29.25 54.34 5.62
N LYS A 26 -29.74 53.33 4.89
CA LYS A 26 -29.87 51.98 5.47
C LYS A 26 -28.47 51.37 5.59
N PRO A 27 -28.02 50.91 6.77
CA PRO A 27 -26.74 50.23 6.88
C PRO A 27 -26.77 48.97 6.00
N LYS A 28 -25.74 48.80 5.15
CA LYS A 28 -25.55 47.56 4.40
C LYS A 28 -25.26 46.46 5.42
N GLN A 29 -26.28 45.65 5.73
CA GLN A 29 -26.10 44.45 6.55
C GLN A 29 -24.95 43.64 5.98
N PHE A 30 -23.87 43.53 6.75
CA PHE A 30 -22.73 42.70 6.41
C PHE A 30 -23.21 41.26 6.48
N LYS A 31 -23.62 40.71 5.33
CA LYS A 31 -23.92 39.28 5.22
C LYS A 31 -22.63 38.55 5.60
N PRO A 32 -22.60 37.74 6.67
CA PRO A 32 -21.39 37.02 7.02
C PRO A 32 -20.96 36.21 5.80
N LYS A 33 -19.67 36.24 5.47
CA LYS A 33 -19.12 35.37 4.42
C LYS A 33 -19.56 33.96 4.75
N LYS A 34 -20.25 33.29 3.82
CA LYS A 34 -20.60 31.88 3.99
C LYS A 34 -19.29 31.10 4.05
N GLU A 35 -18.88 30.74 5.26
CA GLU A 35 -17.88 29.70 5.45
C GLU A 35 -18.32 28.49 4.64
N GLY A 36 -17.42 27.99 3.79
CA GLY A 36 -17.72 26.83 2.96
C GLY A 36 -17.95 25.65 3.88
N LYS A 37 -19.22 25.25 4.09
CA LYS A 37 -19.59 24.09 4.90
C LYS A 37 -18.73 22.90 4.45
N LYS A 38 -17.75 22.49 5.29
CA LYS A 38 -16.96 21.27 5.09
C LYS A 38 -17.98 20.15 4.88
N VAL A 39 -18.08 19.64 3.64
CA VAL A 39 -19.14 18.67 3.28
C VAL A 39 -18.82 17.37 4.00
N ARG A 40 -19.56 17.08 5.08
CA ARG A 40 -19.46 15.80 5.78
C ARG A 40 -19.81 14.69 4.79
N THR A 41 -18.80 13.91 4.40
CA THR A 41 -18.90 12.84 3.39
C THR A 41 -19.67 11.62 3.89
N ARG A 42 -19.80 11.46 5.21
CA ARG A 42 -20.60 10.40 5.84
C ARG A 42 -22.04 10.88 6.06
N PRO A 43 -23.06 10.11 5.63
CA PRO A 43 -24.43 10.32 6.08
C PRO A 43 -24.49 10.15 7.61
N LYS A 44 -25.24 11.02 8.30
CA LYS A 44 -25.45 10.89 9.76
C LYS A 44 -26.11 9.55 10.08
N PHE A 45 -25.43 8.69 10.83
CA PHE A 45 -26.03 7.47 11.34
C PHE A 45 -27.02 7.79 12.47
N LYS A 46 -28.12 7.05 12.48
CA LYS A 46 -29.03 6.89 13.62
C LYS A 46 -29.18 5.38 13.81
N PRO A 47 -28.83 4.81 14.97
CA PRO A 47 -29.08 3.41 15.22
C PRO A 47 -30.59 3.13 15.27
N LYS A 48 -30.96 1.86 15.08
CA LYS A 48 -32.27 1.34 15.47
C LYS A 48 -32.31 1.20 17.01
N GLU A 49 -33.49 1.05 17.57
CA GLU A 49 -33.64 0.72 18.99
C GLU A 49 -33.11 -0.71 19.26
N GLY A 50 -32.36 -0.87 20.35
CA GLY A 50 -31.68 -2.11 20.72
C GLY A 50 -30.31 -2.31 20.01
N VAL A 51 -29.35 -2.85 20.77
CA VAL A 51 -28.04 -3.28 20.24
C VAL A 51 -28.13 -4.79 19.98
N ASN A 52 -28.35 -5.18 18.73
CA ASN A 52 -28.50 -6.60 18.32
C ASN A 52 -27.28 -7.15 17.58
N VAL A 53 -26.37 -6.27 17.17
CA VAL A 53 -25.13 -6.59 16.45
C VAL A 53 -24.14 -5.43 16.57
N LEU A 54 -22.85 -5.76 16.59
CA LEU A 54 -21.75 -4.80 16.54
C LEU A 54 -20.76 -5.20 15.45
N TYR A 55 -20.00 -4.23 14.97
CA TYR A 55 -19.06 -4.39 13.86
C TYR A 55 -17.64 -4.02 14.31
N ARG A 56 -16.63 -4.69 13.77
CA ARG A 56 -15.23 -4.32 13.96
C ARG A 56 -14.43 -4.54 12.68
N GLY A 57 -13.78 -3.49 12.18
CA GLY A 57 -12.69 -3.65 11.23
C GLY A 57 -11.38 -4.03 11.94
N ASP A 58 -10.71 -5.08 11.48
CA ASP A 58 -9.37 -5.44 11.96
C ASP A 58 -8.47 -5.84 10.77
N SER A 59 -7.19 -5.50 10.87
CA SER A 59 -6.19 -5.78 9.83
C SER A 59 -5.83 -7.26 9.72
N ARG A 60 -6.13 -8.06 10.76
CA ARG A 60 -5.81 -9.49 10.81
C ARG A 60 -6.78 -10.33 9.96
N PRO A 61 -6.29 -11.40 9.28
CA PRO A 61 -7.16 -12.39 8.66
C PRO A 61 -7.94 -13.16 9.73
N ALA A 62 -9.11 -13.70 9.38
CA ALA A 62 -9.98 -14.39 10.33
C ALA A 62 -9.30 -15.58 11.00
N SER A 63 -8.51 -16.37 10.25
CA SER A 63 -7.72 -17.48 10.79
C SER A 63 -6.68 -17.08 11.85
N ALA A 64 -6.27 -15.81 11.91
CA ALA A 64 -5.38 -15.27 12.95
C ALA A 64 -6.14 -14.59 14.12
N ILE A 65 -7.48 -14.58 14.07
CA ILE A 65 -8.37 -14.26 15.19
C ILE A 65 -8.85 -15.59 15.81
N GLU A 66 -9.34 -16.49 14.96
CA GLU A 66 -9.69 -17.89 15.22
C GLU A 66 -8.54 -18.65 15.92
N GLY A 67 -7.35 -18.68 15.32
CA GLY A 67 -6.16 -19.36 15.87
C GLY A 67 -5.56 -18.74 17.14
N VAL A 68 -6.17 -17.68 17.70
CA VAL A 68 -5.86 -17.18 19.06
C VAL A 68 -7.08 -17.20 19.99
N GLY A 69 -8.24 -17.69 19.53
CA GLY A 69 -9.49 -17.79 20.29
C GLY A 69 -10.33 -16.51 20.33
N GLY A 70 -10.07 -15.51 19.47
CA GLY A 70 -10.85 -14.26 19.39
C GLY A 70 -10.03 -12.97 19.34
N PHE A 71 -10.64 -11.85 19.71
CA PHE A 71 -9.96 -10.57 19.89
C PHE A 71 -9.55 -10.41 21.36
N TYR A 72 -8.29 -10.06 21.60
CA TYR A 72 -7.74 -9.82 22.93
C TYR A 72 -7.12 -8.44 23.02
N THR A 73 -7.13 -7.89 24.23
CA THR A 73 -6.36 -6.70 24.60
C THR A 73 -4.86 -7.03 24.63
N ARG A 74 -4.00 -6.04 24.41
CA ARG A 74 -2.54 -6.28 24.42
C ARG A 74 -2.07 -6.61 25.86
N PRO A 75 -1.18 -7.61 26.04
CA PRO A 75 -0.66 -7.95 27.36
C PRO A 75 0.22 -6.82 27.90
N GLU A 76 0.24 -6.63 29.22
CA GLU A 76 0.98 -5.52 29.85
C GLU A 76 2.50 -5.63 29.64
N SER A 77 3.02 -6.85 29.46
CA SER A 77 4.41 -7.11 29.04
C SER A 77 4.75 -6.70 27.60
N SER A 78 3.75 -6.37 26.77
CA SER A 78 3.95 -5.76 25.45
C SER A 78 3.91 -4.23 25.48
N PHE A 79 3.70 -3.63 26.65
CA PHE A 79 3.88 -2.19 26.83
C PHE A 79 5.39 -1.94 26.87
N PRO A 80 5.94 -1.00 26.07
CA PRO A 80 7.37 -0.82 26.00
C PRO A 80 7.91 -0.40 27.38
N SER A 81 8.88 -1.18 27.89
CA SER A 81 9.61 -0.85 29.12
C SER A 81 10.20 0.56 28.98
N SER A 82 10.01 1.41 30.00
CA SER A 82 10.18 2.86 29.87
C SER A 82 11.65 3.29 29.92
N SER A 83 12.42 2.93 28.89
CA SER A 83 13.77 3.49 28.64
C SER A 83 13.74 4.96 28.25
N GLU A 84 12.58 5.48 27.83
CA GLU A 84 12.41 6.85 27.32
C GLU A 84 11.56 7.72 28.28
N ALA A 85 12.28 8.32 29.24
CA ALA A 85 11.99 9.55 29.97
C ALA A 85 10.70 9.71 30.82
N THR A 86 9.59 9.01 30.57
CA THR A 86 8.37 9.13 31.41
C THR A 86 7.81 7.76 31.84
N PRO A 87 7.59 7.53 33.15
CA PRO A 87 6.85 6.36 33.62
C PRO A 87 5.41 6.41 33.09
N ARG A 88 5.02 5.43 32.26
CA ARG A 88 3.64 5.32 31.77
C ARG A 88 2.74 4.94 32.94
N ASP A 89 1.88 5.87 33.36
CA ASP A 89 0.87 5.62 34.41
C ASP A 89 -0.02 4.42 34.00
N PRO A 90 0.05 3.28 34.71
CA PRO A 90 -0.64 2.07 34.30
C PRO A 90 -2.15 2.22 34.39
N GLU A 91 -2.69 3.09 35.25
CA GLU A 91 -4.14 3.32 35.39
C GLU A 91 -4.76 3.84 34.09
N LYS A 92 -3.98 4.50 33.21
CA LYS A 92 -4.44 4.92 31.87
C LYS A 92 -4.89 3.74 30.99
N ALA A 93 -4.27 2.56 31.14
CA ALA A 93 -4.68 1.37 30.39
C ALA A 93 -6.09 0.87 30.76
N TRP A 94 -6.61 1.26 31.93
CA TRP A 94 -7.90 0.83 32.48
C TRP A 94 -8.99 1.90 32.35
N SER A 95 -8.68 3.06 31.75
CA SER A 95 -9.60 4.19 31.55
C SER A 95 -10.29 4.14 30.19
N LEU A 96 -11.62 4.19 30.16
CA LEU A 96 -12.39 4.28 28.92
C LEU A 96 -12.13 5.61 28.19
N PHE A 97 -11.99 6.71 28.93
CA PHE A 97 -11.65 8.00 28.36
C PHE A 97 -10.27 7.97 27.66
N GLN A 98 -9.26 7.32 28.26
CA GLN A 98 -7.94 7.15 27.63
C GLN A 98 -8.00 6.22 26.41
N HIS A 99 -8.81 5.15 26.43
CA HIS A 99 -9.03 4.30 25.26
C HIS A 99 -9.55 5.09 24.05
N VAL A 100 -10.55 5.95 24.28
CA VAL A 100 -11.22 6.70 23.19
C VAL A 100 -10.39 7.90 22.73
N THR A 101 -9.74 8.62 23.66
CA THR A 101 -8.96 9.83 23.32
C THR A 101 -7.52 9.52 22.90
N ASN A 102 -6.90 8.46 23.43
CA ASN A 102 -5.52 8.06 23.11
C ASN A 102 -5.46 6.70 22.38
N LYS A 103 -6.20 6.60 21.26
CA LYS A 103 -6.18 5.43 20.35
C LYS A 103 -4.79 5.10 19.77
N LYS A 104 -3.79 5.98 19.95
CA LYS A 104 -2.42 5.81 19.45
C LYS A 104 -1.65 4.70 20.15
N ASP A 105 -1.80 4.59 21.46
CA ASP A 105 -1.08 3.59 22.26
C ASP A 105 -1.55 2.17 21.89
N GLY A 106 -2.87 1.96 21.81
CA GLY A 106 -3.48 0.63 21.72
C GLY A 106 -3.19 -0.26 22.94
N LEU A 107 -2.69 0.34 24.04
CA LEU A 107 -2.27 -0.31 25.28
C LEU A 107 -3.37 -0.19 26.34
N THR A 108 -4.56 -0.67 26.02
CA THR A 108 -5.76 -0.51 26.86
C THR A 108 -6.51 -1.82 27.05
N LYS A 109 -7.17 -1.99 28.19
CA LYS A 109 -8.03 -3.13 28.56
C LYS A 109 -9.41 -3.10 27.86
N PHE A 110 -9.48 -2.48 26.69
CA PHE A 110 -10.68 -2.29 25.88
C PHE A 110 -10.41 -2.57 24.39
N ILE A 111 -11.41 -3.10 23.68
CA ILE A 111 -11.39 -3.40 22.25
C ILE A 111 -12.54 -2.64 21.58
N SER A 112 -12.22 -1.69 20.70
CA SER A 112 -13.20 -0.92 19.92
C SER A 112 -14.04 -1.81 19.01
N THR A 113 -15.36 -1.70 19.14
CA THR A 113 -16.36 -2.13 18.14
C THR A 113 -17.30 -0.94 17.88
N SER A 114 -18.16 -0.99 16.86
CA SER A 114 -19.12 0.07 16.58
C SER A 114 -20.47 -0.48 16.15
N LEU A 115 -21.54 0.24 16.50
CA LEU A 115 -22.89 0.01 16.01
C LEU A 115 -23.08 0.53 14.56
N ASP A 116 -22.16 1.36 14.06
CA ASP A 116 -22.10 1.80 12.68
C ASP A 116 -21.08 0.97 11.88
N PRO A 117 -21.50 0.12 10.93
CA PRO A 117 -20.58 -0.66 10.09
C PRO A 117 -19.66 0.22 9.24
N TYR A 118 -20.03 1.48 8.96
CA TYR A 118 -19.17 2.41 8.23
C TYR A 118 -18.00 2.89 9.11
N ALA A 119 -18.25 3.24 10.38
CA ALA A 119 -17.20 3.60 11.33
C ALA A 119 -16.30 2.38 11.61
N ALA A 120 -16.90 1.20 11.82
CA ALA A 120 -16.16 -0.04 11.98
C ALA A 120 -15.29 -0.40 10.75
N TRP A 121 -15.77 -0.15 9.52
CA TRP A 121 -14.98 -0.39 8.31
C TRP A 121 -13.76 0.53 8.19
N GLU A 122 -13.73 1.69 8.85
CA GLU A 122 -12.51 2.50 8.94
C GLU A 122 -11.49 1.99 9.97
N PHE A 123 -11.88 1.08 10.87
CA PHE A 123 -10.93 0.45 11.80
C PHE A 123 -10.04 -0.56 11.04
N GLY A 124 -8.72 -0.48 11.22
CA GLY A 124 -7.74 -1.37 10.58
C GLY A 124 -7.51 -1.14 9.07
N LYS A 125 -6.53 -1.83 8.49
CA LYS A 125 -6.10 -1.63 7.08
C LYS A 125 -7.22 -2.05 6.08
N PRO A 126 -7.27 -1.49 4.84
CA PRO A 126 -8.31 -1.82 3.85
C PRO A 126 -8.30 -3.28 3.36
N SER A 127 -7.17 -3.97 3.48
CA SER A 127 -6.99 -5.40 3.19
C SER A 127 -7.49 -6.34 4.31
N GLY A 128 -7.94 -5.79 5.44
CA GLY A 128 -8.46 -6.55 6.57
C GLY A 128 -9.91 -7.04 6.37
N ASN A 129 -10.55 -7.43 7.48
CA ASN A 129 -11.93 -7.91 7.49
C ASN A 129 -12.83 -7.02 8.35
N LEU A 130 -14.11 -6.95 7.97
CA LEU A 130 -15.19 -6.36 8.77
C LEU A 130 -15.92 -7.53 9.44
N TYR A 131 -15.67 -7.70 10.73
CA TYR A 131 -16.25 -8.75 11.56
C TYR A 131 -17.62 -8.33 12.07
N LEU A 132 -18.55 -9.29 12.08
CA LEU A 132 -19.90 -9.19 12.63
C LEU A 132 -19.89 -9.87 14.00
N ILE A 133 -20.24 -9.14 15.06
CA ILE A 133 -20.03 -9.57 16.45
C ILE A 133 -21.37 -9.49 17.21
N ALA A 134 -21.63 -10.48 18.06
CA ALA A 134 -22.77 -10.44 18.97
C ALA A 134 -22.51 -9.49 20.16
N PRO A 135 -23.48 -8.67 20.59
CA PRO A 135 -23.33 -7.83 21.77
C PRO A 135 -23.40 -8.67 23.05
N ASP A 136 -22.65 -8.29 24.08
CA ASP A 136 -22.60 -8.98 25.37
C ASP A 136 -22.12 -8.06 26.49
N LYS A 137 -22.24 -8.49 27.73
CA LYS A 137 -22.11 -7.69 28.96
C LYS A 137 -20.78 -6.95 29.10
N GLN A 138 -19.68 -7.50 28.58
CA GLN A 138 -18.36 -6.84 28.56
C GLN A 138 -18.30 -5.59 27.66
N MET A 139 -19.30 -5.37 26.80
CA MET A 139 -19.35 -4.22 25.89
C MET A 139 -20.04 -3.02 26.52
N VAL A 140 -19.33 -1.90 26.54
CA VAL A 140 -19.73 -0.63 27.16
C VAL A 140 -19.96 0.41 26.07
N SER A 141 -21.10 1.08 26.09
CA SER A 141 -21.38 2.20 25.18
C SER A 141 -20.45 3.37 25.53
N VAL A 142 -19.49 3.69 24.67
CA VAL A 142 -18.62 4.87 24.83
C VAL A 142 -19.47 6.12 24.86
N ARG A 143 -20.42 6.21 23.92
CA ARG A 143 -21.30 7.36 23.74
C ARG A 143 -22.07 7.68 25.01
N ASP A 144 -22.79 6.70 25.55
CA ASP A 144 -23.70 6.94 26.68
C ASP A 144 -22.95 7.03 28.01
N THR A 145 -21.74 6.46 28.08
CA THR A 145 -20.83 6.61 29.23
C THR A 145 -20.19 8.00 29.31
N LEU A 146 -19.79 8.56 28.17
CA LEU A 146 -18.97 9.79 28.07
C LEU A 146 -19.71 10.95 27.37
N ASP A 147 -21.05 10.93 27.40
CA ASP A 147 -21.87 11.94 26.74
C ASP A 147 -21.62 13.34 27.32
N GLY A 148 -21.43 14.32 26.43
CA GLY A 148 -21.03 15.69 26.78
C GLY A 148 -19.56 15.87 27.21
N THR A 149 -18.76 14.81 27.34
CA THR A 149 -17.34 14.90 27.76
C THR A 149 -16.34 14.63 26.63
N LEU A 150 -16.81 14.24 25.45
CA LEU A 150 -16.01 13.95 24.25
C LEU A 150 -16.33 14.94 23.12
N ASP A 151 -15.37 15.10 22.20
CA ASP A 151 -15.60 15.76 20.91
C ASP A 151 -16.62 14.96 20.05
N ASP A 152 -17.52 15.69 19.37
CA ASP A 152 -18.55 15.17 18.45
C ASP A 152 -18.04 14.04 17.52
N ARG A 153 -16.77 14.11 17.09
CA ARG A 153 -16.15 13.13 16.19
C ARG A 153 -16.16 11.71 16.76
N PHE A 154 -15.93 11.55 18.07
CA PHE A 154 -15.93 10.24 18.74
C PHE A 154 -17.37 9.77 18.98
N MET A 155 -18.27 10.71 19.26
CA MET A 155 -19.71 10.45 19.42
C MET A 155 -20.37 9.99 18.10
N GLU A 156 -19.79 10.37 16.95
CA GLU A 156 -20.18 9.91 15.62
C GLU A 156 -19.60 8.53 15.23
N GLU A 157 -18.66 7.98 15.98
CA GLU A 157 -18.17 6.59 15.78
C GLU A 157 -19.12 5.53 16.35
N TRP A 158 -20.07 5.90 17.23
CA TRP A 158 -21.00 4.97 17.91
C TRP A 158 -20.28 3.75 18.51
N GLU A 159 -19.16 4.01 19.19
CA GLU A 159 -18.25 3.00 19.70
C GLU A 159 -18.83 2.23 20.91
N TYR A 160 -18.67 0.91 20.87
CA TYR A 160 -18.89 0.00 21.98
C TYR A 160 -17.55 -0.65 22.32
N ALA A 161 -17.01 -0.35 23.50
CA ALA A 161 -15.73 -0.85 23.95
C ALA A 161 -15.91 -2.16 24.71
N ALA A 162 -15.42 -3.28 24.15
CA ALA A 162 -15.43 -4.57 24.84
C ALA A 162 -14.26 -4.65 25.82
N VAL A 163 -14.52 -4.88 27.10
CA VAL A 163 -13.49 -5.03 28.13
C VAL A 163 -12.77 -6.37 27.99
N GLY A 164 -11.44 -6.36 28.07
CA GLY A 164 -10.60 -7.56 28.12
C GLY A 164 -10.48 -8.33 26.79
N GLN A 165 -11.58 -8.92 26.32
CA GLN A 165 -11.63 -9.86 25.20
C GLN A 165 -13.00 -9.89 24.48
N ILE A 166 -13.01 -10.41 23.25
CA ILE A 166 -14.19 -10.84 22.49
C ILE A 166 -13.84 -12.25 21.97
N PRO A 167 -14.28 -13.35 22.62
CA PRO A 167 -13.94 -14.71 22.19
C PRO A 167 -14.47 -15.02 20.78
N TRP A 168 -13.84 -15.97 20.09
CA TRP A 168 -14.19 -16.34 18.71
C TRP A 168 -15.64 -16.81 18.59
N GLU A 169 -16.14 -17.56 19.57
CA GLU A 169 -17.55 -17.97 19.65
C GLU A 169 -18.57 -16.81 19.73
N GLN A 170 -18.15 -15.57 20.02
CA GLN A 170 -18.99 -14.36 20.00
C GLN A 170 -19.04 -13.70 18.60
N VAL A 171 -18.12 -14.07 17.70
CA VAL A 171 -18.02 -13.54 16.33
C VAL A 171 -18.93 -14.36 15.41
N LYS A 172 -19.93 -13.71 14.81
CA LYS A 172 -20.91 -14.32 13.89
C LYS A 172 -20.31 -14.67 12.53
N GLY A 173 -19.23 -13.99 12.14
CA GLY A 173 -18.56 -14.15 10.85
C GLY A 173 -17.94 -12.83 10.37
N HIS A 174 -17.56 -12.75 9.09
CA HIS A 174 -16.92 -11.57 8.52
C HIS A 174 -17.11 -11.40 7.01
N TRP A 175 -16.89 -10.18 6.52
CA TRP A 175 -16.62 -9.87 5.11
C TRP A 175 -15.18 -9.37 4.95
N LYS A 176 -14.57 -9.59 3.77
CA LYS A 176 -13.33 -8.89 3.40
C LYS A 176 -13.63 -7.42 3.14
N LYS A 177 -12.85 -6.51 3.72
CA LYS A 177 -13.08 -5.06 3.59
C LYS A 177 -12.93 -4.54 2.16
N ALA A 178 -12.09 -5.18 1.36
CA ALA A 178 -11.87 -4.87 -0.05
C ALA A 178 -13.08 -5.19 -0.95
N ASP A 179 -13.94 -6.14 -0.55
CA ASP A 179 -15.11 -6.53 -1.32
C ASP A 179 -16.30 -5.58 -1.09
N LEU A 180 -16.28 -4.82 0.02
CA LEU A 180 -17.36 -3.91 0.45
C LEU A 180 -17.23 -2.51 -0.15
N ARG A 181 -18.33 -1.99 -0.68
CA ARG A 181 -18.45 -0.60 -1.17
C ARG A 181 -19.21 0.27 -0.15
N PRO A 182 -19.10 1.62 -0.23
CA PRO A 182 -19.90 2.52 0.60
C PRO A 182 -21.42 2.29 0.55
N SER A 183 -21.96 1.84 -0.58
CA SER A 183 -23.37 1.41 -0.72
C SER A 183 -23.73 0.25 0.19
N ASP A 184 -22.80 -0.68 0.36
CA ASP A 184 -23.01 -1.95 1.05
C ASP A 184 -22.94 -1.72 2.56
N LEU A 185 -22.05 -0.82 3.00
CA LEU A 185 -22.02 -0.29 4.36
C LEU A 185 -23.31 0.48 4.73
N ILE A 186 -23.92 1.20 3.78
CA ILE A 186 -25.22 1.87 3.99
C ILE A 186 -26.36 0.84 4.09
N ALA A 187 -26.37 -0.21 3.27
CA ALA A 187 -27.34 -1.30 3.40
C ALA A 187 -27.22 -2.02 4.77
N LEU A 188 -25.99 -2.27 5.25
CA LEU A 188 -25.76 -2.81 6.60
C LEU A 188 -26.25 -1.86 7.72
N ARG A 189 -26.03 -0.53 7.61
CA ARG A 189 -26.61 0.47 8.54
C ARG A 189 -28.14 0.40 8.58
N GLU A 190 -28.78 0.14 7.44
CA GLU A 190 -30.23 -0.03 7.34
C GLU A 190 -30.72 -1.41 7.82
N GLY A 191 -29.80 -2.30 8.20
CA GLY A 191 -30.09 -3.69 8.60
C GLY A 191 -30.63 -4.54 7.45
N LYS A 192 -30.13 -4.29 6.23
CA LYS A 192 -30.40 -5.09 5.03
C LYS A 192 -29.26 -6.05 4.77
N GLU A 193 -29.59 -7.20 4.18
CA GLU A 193 -28.60 -8.10 3.59
C GLU A 193 -27.90 -7.43 2.40
N ILE A 194 -26.69 -7.91 2.07
CA ILE A 194 -25.88 -7.43 0.97
C ILE A 194 -25.40 -8.60 0.10
N ASP A 195 -25.41 -8.41 -1.21
CA ASP A 195 -24.90 -9.36 -2.20
C ASP A 195 -23.35 -9.34 -2.20
N LYS A 196 -22.78 -9.85 -1.11
CA LYS A 196 -21.35 -9.93 -0.81
C LYS A 196 -21.06 -11.19 0.00
N PRO A 197 -20.04 -12.00 -0.36
CA PRO A 197 -19.71 -13.21 0.37
C PRO A 197 -19.45 -12.94 1.86
N PHE A 198 -20.40 -13.36 2.70
CA PHE A 198 -20.23 -13.40 4.15
C PHE A 198 -19.65 -14.76 4.54
N VAL A 199 -18.49 -14.75 5.20
CA VAL A 199 -17.90 -15.95 5.76
C VAL A 199 -18.41 -16.09 7.18
N ALA A 200 -19.48 -16.86 7.36
CA ALA A 200 -20.03 -17.20 8.66
C ALA A 200 -18.99 -17.95 9.50
N ASN A 201 -18.99 -17.71 10.81
CA ASN A 201 -18.16 -18.49 11.74
C ASN A 201 -18.91 -19.77 12.15
N PRO A 202 -18.39 -20.98 11.89
CA PRO A 202 -19.03 -22.22 12.35
C PRO A 202 -19.04 -22.36 13.88
N GLU A 203 -18.12 -21.70 14.59
CA GLU A 203 -18.02 -21.73 16.06
C GLU A 203 -18.91 -20.68 16.75
N PHE A 204 -19.74 -19.92 16.03
CA PHE A 204 -20.60 -18.90 16.64
C PHE A 204 -21.63 -19.53 17.60
N ASN A 205 -21.47 -19.30 18.90
CA ASN A 205 -22.30 -19.86 19.95
C ASN A 205 -23.61 -19.07 20.10
N ALA A 206 -24.54 -19.31 19.17
CA ALA A 206 -25.84 -18.63 19.14
C ALA A 206 -26.62 -18.79 20.45
N GLN A 207 -26.60 -19.98 21.08
CA GLN A 207 -27.29 -20.20 22.36
C GLN A 207 -26.78 -19.28 23.47
N LYS A 208 -25.48 -18.95 23.47
CA LYS A 208 -24.85 -18.07 24.45
C LYS A 208 -25.01 -16.58 24.13
N PHE A 209 -24.88 -16.18 22.86
CA PHE A 209 -24.76 -14.76 22.48
C PHE A 209 -25.89 -14.20 21.59
N GLN A 210 -26.93 -14.96 21.24
CA GLN A 210 -28.04 -14.42 20.41
C GLN A 210 -29.00 -13.52 21.21
N SER A 211 -29.07 -13.69 22.52
CA SER A 211 -29.96 -12.98 23.45
C SER A 211 -29.24 -12.13 24.49
N THR A 212 -27.92 -11.94 24.36
CA THR A 212 -27.11 -11.09 25.24
C THR A 212 -27.17 -9.62 24.82
N GLU A 213 -27.11 -8.73 25.80
CA GLU A 213 -27.13 -7.28 25.61
C GLU A 213 -25.81 -6.65 26.13
N SER A 214 -25.46 -5.49 25.59
CA SER A 214 -24.35 -4.67 26.11
C SER A 214 -24.65 -4.11 27.51
N SER A 215 -23.61 -3.82 28.31
CA SER A 215 -23.77 -3.13 29.61
C SER A 215 -24.24 -1.68 29.53
N GLY A 216 -24.44 -1.10 28.34
CA GLY A 216 -24.86 0.28 28.16
C GLY A 216 -23.85 1.29 28.73
N ALA A 217 -24.34 2.31 29.44
CA ALA A 217 -23.52 3.36 30.04
C ALA A 217 -22.86 2.91 31.36
N ARG A 218 -21.54 3.12 31.50
CA ARG A 218 -20.75 2.77 32.69
C ARG A 218 -19.90 3.94 33.22
N PRO A 219 -20.51 4.96 33.87
CA PRO A 219 -19.79 6.12 34.40
C PRO A 219 -18.67 5.79 35.38
N ASP A 220 -18.69 4.61 35.99
CA ASP A 220 -17.62 4.05 36.83
C ASP A 220 -16.33 3.75 36.06
N LEU A 221 -16.42 3.45 34.77
CA LEU A 221 -15.29 3.10 33.90
C LEU A 221 -14.73 4.30 33.12
N ALA A 222 -15.34 5.49 33.27
CA ALA A 222 -14.94 6.69 32.54
C ALA A 222 -13.45 7.03 32.74
N GLY A 223 -12.98 7.03 33.99
CA GLY A 223 -11.56 7.11 34.33
C GLY A 223 -10.85 8.35 33.79
N PHE A 224 -11.47 9.53 33.89
CA PHE A 224 -10.83 10.79 33.49
C PHE A 224 -9.54 11.07 34.28
N PRO A 225 -8.60 11.87 33.76
CA PRO A 225 -7.43 12.32 34.52
C PRO A 225 -7.79 12.93 35.89
N LYS A 226 -6.87 12.85 36.85
CA LYS A 226 -7.09 13.44 38.18
C LYS A 226 -7.24 14.97 38.08
N GLY A 227 -8.35 15.50 38.59
CA GLY A 227 -8.68 16.93 38.53
C GLY A 227 -9.28 17.40 37.20
N ASP A 228 -9.61 16.47 36.28
CA ASP A 228 -10.39 16.78 35.08
C ASP A 228 -11.76 17.41 35.44
N PRO A 229 -12.20 18.48 34.74
CA PRO A 229 -13.44 19.17 35.08
C PRO A 229 -14.71 18.31 34.97
N ASN A 230 -14.69 17.22 34.20
CA ASN A 230 -15.82 16.31 34.06
C ASN A 230 -16.17 15.59 35.37
N TRP A 231 -15.23 15.46 36.32
CA TRP A 231 -15.52 14.95 37.67
C TRP A 231 -16.50 15.80 38.47
N LYS A 232 -16.85 17.01 38.01
CA LYS A 232 -17.87 17.87 38.65
C LYS A 232 -19.31 17.51 38.24
N ASP A 233 -19.49 16.68 37.22
CA ASP A 233 -20.80 16.14 36.84
C ASP A 233 -21.24 15.08 37.86
N GLY A 234 -22.51 15.13 38.30
CA GLY A 234 -23.10 14.17 39.24
C GLY A 234 -23.12 12.71 38.76
N ARG A 235 -22.95 12.47 37.45
CA ARG A 235 -22.73 11.13 36.88
C ARG A 235 -21.41 10.51 37.33
N PHE A 236 -20.35 11.33 37.40
CA PHE A 236 -18.97 10.88 37.56
C PHE A 236 -18.37 11.18 38.94
N SER A 237 -18.80 12.26 39.61
CA SER A 237 -18.17 12.79 40.84
C SER A 237 -17.95 11.77 41.96
N LYS A 238 -18.87 10.82 42.12
CA LYS A 238 -18.77 9.72 43.09
C LYS A 238 -17.60 8.74 42.83
N TYR A 239 -17.00 8.75 41.64
CA TYR A 239 -15.87 7.92 41.24
C TYR A 239 -14.54 8.68 41.11
N GLU A 240 -14.48 10.00 41.36
CA GLU A 240 -13.26 10.84 41.21
C GLU A 240 -12.06 10.30 42.02
N LYS A 241 -12.33 9.59 43.11
CA LYS A 241 -11.34 9.03 44.04
C LYS A 241 -11.00 7.57 43.78
N ASP A 242 -11.73 6.91 42.90
CA ASP A 242 -11.55 5.51 42.58
C ASP A 242 -10.44 5.34 41.54
N LYS A 243 -9.76 4.19 41.58
CA LYS A 243 -8.79 3.81 40.55
C LYS A 243 -9.51 3.23 39.33
N PRO A 244 -9.20 3.66 38.09
CA PRO A 244 -9.72 3.02 36.88
C PRO A 244 -9.51 1.49 36.87
N SER A 245 -8.35 1.01 37.33
CA SER A 245 -8.08 -0.44 37.46
C SER A 245 -8.99 -1.15 38.47
N ALA A 246 -9.36 -0.49 39.57
CA ALA A 246 -10.27 -1.05 40.58
C ALA A 246 -11.70 -1.11 40.05
N ASN A 247 -12.18 -0.05 39.39
CA ASN A 247 -13.52 -0.02 38.81
C ASN A 247 -13.68 -1.03 37.67
N LEU A 248 -12.67 -1.18 36.81
CA LEU A 248 -12.72 -2.18 35.73
C LEU A 248 -12.63 -3.62 36.25
N LYS A 249 -11.80 -3.89 37.28
CA LYS A 249 -11.80 -5.20 37.97
C LYS A 249 -13.15 -5.49 38.63
N LYS A 250 -13.76 -4.51 39.29
CA LYS A 250 -15.11 -4.62 39.87
C LYS A 250 -16.18 -4.89 38.81
N PHE A 251 -16.12 -4.21 37.66
CA PHE A 251 -17.02 -4.45 36.53
C PHE A 251 -16.93 -5.87 36.00
N VAL A 252 -15.70 -6.36 35.73
CA VAL A 252 -15.49 -7.74 35.28
C VAL A 252 -16.02 -8.73 36.32
N LEU A 253 -15.69 -8.55 37.60
CA LEU A 253 -16.20 -9.41 38.68
C LEU A 253 -17.73 -9.41 38.75
N GLU A 254 -18.37 -8.25 38.91
CA GLU A 254 -19.80 -8.17 39.22
C GLU A 254 -20.71 -8.45 38.01
N VAL A 255 -20.28 -8.14 36.79
CA VAL A 255 -21.17 -8.10 35.61
C VAL A 255 -20.77 -9.09 34.50
N VAL A 256 -19.48 -9.26 34.23
CA VAL A 256 -19.00 -10.22 33.22
C VAL A 256 -18.94 -11.63 33.81
N CYS A 257 -18.35 -11.77 35.00
CA CYS A 257 -18.10 -13.03 35.69
C CYS A 257 -19.15 -13.41 36.76
N GLY A 258 -20.23 -12.64 36.92
CA GLY A 258 -21.33 -13.00 37.82
C GLY A 258 -20.94 -13.18 39.29
N LYS A 259 -19.92 -12.46 39.75
CA LYS A 259 -19.23 -12.55 41.06
C LYS A 259 -18.32 -13.78 41.28
N ASN A 260 -18.03 -14.56 40.23
CA ASN A 260 -16.96 -15.57 40.29
C ASN A 260 -15.58 -14.89 40.26
N ALA A 261 -14.80 -15.03 41.33
CA ALA A 261 -13.48 -14.42 41.47
C ALA A 261 -12.44 -15.03 40.53
N GLN A 262 -12.40 -16.37 40.39
CA GLN A 262 -11.46 -17.06 39.50
C GLN A 262 -11.68 -16.66 38.04
N CYS A 263 -12.94 -16.53 37.63
CA CYS A 263 -13.28 -15.97 36.32
C CYS A 263 -12.72 -14.55 36.16
N ALA A 264 -12.90 -13.68 37.15
CA ALA A 264 -12.49 -12.27 37.04
C ALA A 264 -10.97 -12.08 36.98
N GLU A 265 -10.22 -12.96 37.66
CA GLU A 265 -8.76 -13.03 37.60
C GLU A 265 -8.31 -13.55 36.21
N ASN A 266 -8.82 -14.72 35.79
CA ASN A 266 -8.48 -15.35 34.52
C ASN A 266 -8.88 -14.49 33.29
N TYR A 267 -9.96 -13.70 33.39
CA TYR A 267 -10.48 -12.86 32.30
C TYR A 267 -9.63 -11.61 32.02
N LEU A 268 -8.90 -11.12 33.02
CA LEU A 268 -8.02 -9.95 32.90
C LEU A 268 -6.53 -10.29 32.80
N ALA A 269 -6.19 -11.55 33.06
CA ALA A 269 -4.88 -12.13 32.81
C ALA A 269 -4.53 -12.09 31.31
N PRO A 270 -3.25 -11.84 30.96
CA PRO A 270 -2.82 -11.88 29.57
C PRO A 270 -2.80 -13.32 29.05
N ARG A 271 -3.68 -13.67 28.12
CA ARG A 271 -3.56 -14.95 27.37
C ARG A 271 -2.30 -14.92 26.51
N CYS A 272 -1.35 -15.79 26.84
CA CYS A 272 -0.16 -16.02 26.04
C CYS A 272 -0.47 -17.03 24.94
N VAL A 273 -0.44 -16.58 23.68
CA VAL A 273 -0.68 -17.44 22.52
C VAL A 273 0.48 -18.42 22.35
N GLU A 274 0.18 -19.71 22.22
CA GLU A 274 1.18 -20.78 22.28
C GLU A 274 2.27 -20.71 21.18
N THR A 275 1.97 -20.07 20.04
CA THR A 275 2.95 -19.78 18.98
C THR A 275 4.10 -18.87 19.44
N ASP A 276 3.96 -18.16 20.56
CA ASP A 276 4.96 -17.28 21.14
C ASP A 276 5.94 -18.06 22.07
N LEU A 277 6.34 -19.27 21.63
CA LEU A 277 7.18 -20.24 22.36
C LEU A 277 8.41 -19.62 23.04
N ARG A 278 8.98 -18.58 22.41
CA ARG A 278 10.10 -17.81 22.95
C ARG A 278 9.80 -17.16 24.30
N LYS A 279 8.59 -16.63 24.51
CA LYS A 279 8.19 -16.01 25.78
C LYS A 279 7.88 -17.02 26.89
N ARG A 280 7.50 -18.25 26.51
CA ARG A 280 7.37 -19.39 27.43
C ARG A 280 8.76 -19.79 27.97
N ALA A 281 9.80 -19.75 27.12
CA ALA A 281 11.18 -19.95 27.53
C ALA A 281 11.80 -18.78 28.33
N GLU A 282 11.31 -17.55 28.13
CA GLU A 282 11.73 -16.35 28.87
C GLU A 282 11.01 -16.19 30.24
N GLY A 283 10.13 -17.14 30.63
CA GLY A 283 9.44 -17.14 31.94
C GLY A 283 8.35 -16.07 32.10
N ILE A 284 7.95 -15.42 31.01
CA ILE A 284 7.02 -14.27 31.01
C ILE A 284 5.55 -14.72 31.22
N CYS A 285 5.26 -16.01 31.04
CA CYS A 285 3.97 -16.62 31.28
C CYS A 285 4.17 -17.97 31.99
N SER A 286 3.47 -18.21 33.10
CA SER A 286 3.26 -19.58 33.58
C SER A 286 2.21 -20.26 32.70
N SER A 287 2.35 -21.58 32.49
CA SER A 287 1.17 -22.40 32.21
C SER A 287 0.25 -22.33 33.43
N GLY A 288 -1.06 -22.17 33.21
CA GLY A 288 -2.00 -22.76 34.14
C GLY A 288 -1.87 -24.27 33.98
N GLU A 289 -1.62 -24.98 35.06
CA GLU A 289 -1.74 -26.43 35.08
C GLU A 289 -3.24 -26.73 35.02
N GLU A 290 -3.70 -27.35 33.94
CA GLU A 290 -5.03 -27.94 33.91
C GLU A 290 -4.94 -29.22 34.75
N GLU A 291 -5.73 -29.30 35.82
CA GLU A 291 -5.69 -30.40 36.79
C GLU A 291 -6.23 -31.68 36.13
N GLU A 292 -5.31 -32.49 35.60
CA GLU A 292 -5.58 -33.83 35.08
C GLU A 292 -5.82 -34.78 36.28
N GLU A 293 -7.08 -34.86 36.75
CA GLU A 293 -7.46 -35.74 37.86
C GLU A 293 -7.20 -37.22 37.51
N ALA A 294 -6.22 -37.83 38.19
CA ALA A 294 -5.87 -39.23 38.02
C ALA A 294 -6.65 -40.11 39.02
N GLU A 295 -7.46 -41.06 38.50
CA GLU A 295 -8.04 -42.16 39.28
C GLU A 295 -7.25 -43.47 39.07
N GLU A 296 -6.29 -43.71 39.95
CA GLU A 296 -5.65 -45.00 40.27
C GLU A 296 -5.52 -45.05 41.82
N GLU A 297 -5.75 -46.15 42.56
CA GLU A 297 -6.08 -47.53 42.20
C GLU A 297 -7.17 -48.09 43.15
N ALA A 298 -7.82 -49.20 42.78
CA ALA A 298 -8.32 -50.19 43.73
C ALA A 298 -8.35 -51.58 43.07
N ALA A 299 -7.56 -52.53 43.60
CA ALA A 299 -7.44 -53.88 43.06
C ALA A 299 -8.33 -54.89 43.83
N GLU A 300 -8.75 -55.98 43.18
CA GLU A 300 -8.25 -57.35 43.48
C GLU A 300 -8.82 -58.43 42.53
N GLU A 301 -8.05 -59.51 42.44
CA GLU A 301 -8.25 -60.88 41.92
C GLU A 301 -9.61 -61.34 41.32
N GLU A 302 -9.58 -62.01 40.15
CA GLU A 302 -9.73 -63.49 40.09
C GLU A 302 -9.17 -64.10 38.77
N GLU A 303 -9.28 -65.43 38.60
CA GLU A 303 -8.44 -66.24 37.70
C GLU A 303 -8.98 -66.52 36.28
N GLY A 304 -8.04 -66.83 35.36
CA GLY A 304 -8.13 -68.11 34.62
C GLY A 304 -8.32 -68.09 33.09
N SER A 305 -7.59 -68.99 32.41
CA SER A 305 -7.81 -69.57 31.07
C SER A 305 -8.22 -68.63 29.90
N GLY A 306 -7.47 -68.47 28.82
CA GLY A 306 -6.57 -69.43 28.14
C GLY A 306 -7.17 -69.87 26.79
N GLY A 307 -6.33 -70.16 25.78
CA GLY A 307 -6.79 -70.63 24.47
C GLY A 307 -5.97 -70.08 23.30
N GLU A 308 -5.56 -70.96 22.38
CA GLU A 308 -4.72 -70.65 21.22
C GLU A 308 -5.53 -70.31 19.95
N LYS A 309 -4.89 -69.55 19.05
CA LYS A 309 -4.76 -69.79 17.59
C LYS A 309 -5.92 -69.72 16.58
N GLU A 310 -5.46 -69.30 15.39
CA GLU A 310 -5.75 -69.80 14.03
C GLU A 310 -6.91 -69.20 13.20
N GLU A 311 -6.82 -69.51 11.90
CA GLU A 311 -7.33 -68.76 10.76
C GLU A 311 -8.57 -69.45 10.15
N ALA A 312 -9.43 -68.71 9.43
CA ALA A 312 -9.71 -68.95 7.99
C ALA A 312 -11.06 -68.40 7.46
N ALA A 313 -10.97 -67.89 6.23
CA ALA A 313 -11.92 -67.80 5.10
C ALA A 313 -13.42 -68.20 5.18
N GLY A 314 -14.23 -67.49 4.37
CA GLY A 314 -15.54 -67.93 3.82
C GLY A 314 -16.78 -67.37 4.52
N GLU A 315 -17.96 -67.26 3.88
CA GLU A 315 -18.30 -67.30 2.44
C GLU A 315 -19.75 -66.74 2.22
N ASP A 316 -20.06 -66.31 0.98
CA ASP A 316 -21.41 -66.13 0.38
C ASP A 316 -22.48 -65.12 0.91
N GLY A 317 -23.49 -64.87 0.04
CA GLY A 317 -24.61 -63.92 0.20
C GLY A 317 -25.97 -64.59 0.56
N PRO A 318 -27.14 -64.28 -0.07
CA PRO A 318 -27.33 -63.65 -1.41
C PRO A 318 -28.47 -62.60 -1.60
N GLY A 319 -28.37 -61.87 -2.71
CA GLY A 319 -29.38 -61.43 -3.70
C GLY A 319 -30.88 -61.14 -3.40
N LYS A 320 -31.42 -60.16 -4.15
CA LYS A 320 -32.81 -60.17 -4.67
C LYS A 320 -32.97 -59.37 -5.98
N GLU A 321 -34.10 -59.56 -6.65
CA GLU A 321 -34.23 -59.46 -8.11
C GLU A 321 -34.97 -58.20 -8.65
N ALA A 322 -35.07 -58.12 -9.98
CA ALA A 322 -35.58 -57.00 -10.76
C ALA A 322 -37.01 -57.18 -11.31
N GLN A 323 -37.63 -56.07 -11.72
CA GLN A 323 -38.67 -55.93 -12.76
C GLN A 323 -38.53 -54.49 -13.34
N GLY A 324 -38.88 -54.17 -14.59
CA GLY A 324 -39.41 -54.99 -15.69
C GLY A 324 -40.40 -54.17 -16.54
N GLY A 325 -40.13 -53.97 -17.83
CA GLY A 325 -41.03 -53.20 -18.72
C GLY A 325 -40.45 -52.92 -20.11
N ASP A 326 -41.02 -53.56 -21.14
CA ASP A 326 -40.74 -53.38 -22.57
C ASP A 326 -42.05 -53.06 -23.32
N GLY A 327 -41.98 -52.46 -24.52
CA GLY A 327 -43.15 -51.87 -25.20
C GLY A 327 -42.96 -51.51 -26.68
N SER A 328 -42.96 -52.53 -27.55
CA SER A 328 -43.18 -52.45 -29.01
C SER A 328 -44.49 -51.71 -29.39
N GLY A 329 -44.72 -51.11 -30.58
CA GLY A 329 -43.95 -50.97 -31.84
C GLY A 329 -44.87 -50.91 -33.08
N LYS A 330 -44.39 -50.38 -34.24
CA LYS A 330 -44.93 -50.41 -35.65
C LYS A 330 -44.13 -49.40 -36.52
N GLU A 331 -43.72 -49.61 -37.79
CA GLU A 331 -44.44 -49.87 -39.08
C GLU A 331 -45.40 -48.72 -39.50
N ALA A 332 -45.51 -48.22 -40.74
CA ALA A 332 -44.75 -48.27 -42.03
C ALA A 332 -45.33 -47.11 -42.94
N GLU A 333 -45.04 -46.83 -44.23
CA GLU A 333 -44.19 -47.38 -45.32
C GLU A 333 -44.03 -46.31 -46.47
N SER A 334 -43.33 -46.65 -47.58
CA SER A 334 -43.26 -45.94 -48.90
C SER A 334 -42.60 -44.53 -48.99
N GLY A 335 -42.01 -44.09 -50.12
CA GLY A 335 -41.66 -44.80 -51.37
C GLY A 335 -41.00 -43.93 -52.48
N ALA A 336 -40.16 -44.58 -53.31
CA ALA A 336 -39.75 -44.30 -54.71
C ALA A 336 -39.12 -42.95 -55.20
N GLU A 337 -37.85 -43.08 -55.63
CA GLU A 337 -37.27 -42.71 -56.95
C GLU A 337 -36.87 -41.29 -57.42
N SER A 338 -35.86 -41.30 -58.31
CA SER A 338 -35.22 -40.22 -59.09
C SER A 338 -34.38 -39.19 -58.30
N GLY A 339 -33.24 -38.71 -58.81
CA GLY A 339 -32.51 -39.05 -60.05
C GLY A 339 -31.01 -38.75 -59.90
N ALA A 340 -30.18 -39.23 -60.84
CA ALA A 340 -28.73 -39.14 -60.74
C ALA A 340 -28.14 -37.91 -61.46
N GLU A 341 -27.15 -37.26 -60.85
CA GLU A 341 -26.13 -36.49 -61.58
C GLU A 341 -24.76 -36.61 -60.89
N SER A 342 -23.70 -36.82 -61.67
CA SER A 342 -22.40 -37.29 -61.18
C SER A 342 -21.35 -36.18 -61.06
N GLY A 343 -21.09 -35.72 -59.84
CA GLY A 343 -20.01 -34.77 -59.53
C GLY A 343 -18.98 -35.37 -58.55
N ALA A 344 -17.88 -35.93 -59.05
CA ALA A 344 -16.88 -36.65 -58.25
C ALA A 344 -15.95 -35.72 -57.44
N ALA A 345 -16.49 -34.98 -56.48
CA ALA A 345 -15.68 -34.31 -55.46
C ALA A 345 -15.12 -35.34 -54.47
N ARG A 346 -13.80 -35.31 -54.23
CA ARG A 346 -13.17 -36.13 -53.16
C ARG A 346 -13.79 -35.77 -51.81
N GLY A 347 -14.52 -36.71 -51.22
CA GLY A 347 -15.09 -36.60 -49.87
C GLY A 347 -14.02 -36.63 -48.79
N GLY A 348 -13.23 -35.55 -48.68
CA GLY A 348 -12.39 -35.33 -47.51
C GLY A 348 -13.28 -35.27 -46.28
N LYS A 349 -13.15 -36.26 -45.38
CA LYS A 349 -13.77 -36.18 -44.05
C LYS A 349 -13.33 -34.85 -43.44
N ALA A 350 -14.29 -34.00 -43.08
CA ALA A 350 -14.03 -32.85 -42.23
C ALA A 350 -13.64 -33.39 -40.85
N MET A 351 -12.35 -33.67 -40.68
CA MET A 351 -11.75 -34.06 -39.41
C MET A 351 -12.10 -32.96 -38.42
N LYS A 352 -12.86 -33.31 -37.38
CA LYS A 352 -13.22 -32.36 -36.33
C LYS A 352 -11.91 -31.90 -35.70
N SER A 353 -11.46 -30.71 -36.07
CA SER A 353 -10.25 -30.14 -35.49
C SER A 353 -10.53 -29.84 -34.04
N GLU A 354 -10.06 -30.71 -33.15
CA GLU A 354 -9.89 -30.38 -31.74
C GLU A 354 -9.09 -29.06 -31.66
N PRO A 355 -9.29 -28.23 -30.62
CA PRO A 355 -8.45 -27.06 -30.42
C PRO A 355 -6.96 -27.47 -30.31
N ALA A 356 -6.03 -26.52 -30.43
CA ALA A 356 -4.69 -26.78 -29.90
C ALA A 356 -4.84 -27.16 -28.43
N SER A 357 -4.15 -28.18 -27.94
CA SER A 357 -4.35 -28.65 -26.57
C SER A 357 -4.08 -27.49 -25.60
N VAL A 358 -5.14 -27.10 -24.88
CA VAL A 358 -5.08 -26.00 -23.91
C VAL A 358 -4.09 -26.34 -22.80
N ASP A 359 -3.98 -27.62 -22.46
CA ASP A 359 -3.04 -28.13 -21.46
C ASP A 359 -1.59 -28.05 -21.94
N VAL A 360 -1.33 -28.20 -23.24
CA VAL A 360 0.00 -27.93 -23.83
C VAL A 360 0.30 -26.44 -23.76
N ALA A 361 -0.63 -25.57 -24.16
CA ALA A 361 -0.44 -24.11 -24.10
C ALA A 361 -0.17 -23.62 -22.66
N GLU A 362 -0.91 -24.13 -21.67
CA GLU A 362 -0.69 -23.83 -20.25
C GLU A 362 0.63 -24.38 -19.72
N LYS A 363 0.97 -25.64 -20.04
CA LYS A 363 2.23 -26.28 -19.59
C LYS A 363 3.45 -25.54 -20.12
N GLU A 364 3.49 -25.28 -21.41
CA GLU A 364 4.60 -24.56 -22.05
C GLU A 364 4.65 -23.11 -21.55
N SER A 365 3.49 -22.47 -21.31
CA SER A 365 3.44 -21.14 -20.70
C SER A 365 3.92 -21.10 -19.25
N ALA A 366 3.64 -22.13 -18.45
CA ALA A 366 4.14 -22.23 -17.08
C ALA A 366 5.66 -22.42 -17.06
N SER A 367 6.18 -23.31 -17.91
CA SER A 367 7.61 -23.57 -18.09
C SER A 367 8.37 -22.31 -18.52
N GLU A 368 7.91 -21.65 -19.59
CA GLU A 368 8.53 -20.44 -20.14
C GLU A 368 8.51 -19.29 -19.12
N PHE A 369 7.40 -19.10 -18.37
CA PHE A 369 7.33 -18.04 -17.36
C PHE A 369 8.38 -18.25 -16.27
N GLU A 370 8.51 -19.47 -15.76
CA GLU A 370 9.51 -19.73 -14.73
C GLU A 370 10.95 -19.66 -15.27
N GLN A 371 11.20 -20.11 -16.50
CA GLN A 371 12.52 -20.00 -17.13
C GLN A 371 12.90 -18.54 -17.33
N LEU A 372 12.03 -17.72 -17.91
CA LEU A 372 12.26 -16.28 -18.07
C LEU A 372 12.47 -15.59 -16.71
N ALA A 373 11.63 -15.87 -15.72
CA ALA A 373 11.76 -15.27 -14.39
C ALA A 373 13.01 -15.74 -13.62
N ARG A 374 13.56 -16.92 -13.93
CA ARG A 374 14.87 -17.37 -13.44
C ARG A 374 16.02 -16.67 -14.18
N ASN A 375 15.99 -16.62 -15.51
CA ASN A 375 16.99 -15.92 -16.33
C ASN A 375 17.09 -14.42 -15.96
N TYR A 376 15.97 -13.80 -15.56
CA TYR A 376 15.89 -12.41 -15.13
C TYR A 376 16.15 -12.23 -13.61
N GLY A 377 16.56 -13.27 -12.88
CA GLY A 377 16.88 -13.22 -11.44
C GLY A 377 15.68 -13.06 -10.48
N LEU A 378 14.49 -12.80 -11.01
CA LEU A 378 13.27 -12.45 -10.28
C LEU A 378 12.73 -13.60 -9.40
N GLU A 379 13.14 -14.85 -9.64
CA GLU A 379 12.85 -15.96 -8.74
C GLU A 379 13.41 -15.71 -7.32
N SER A 380 14.61 -15.12 -7.22
CA SER A 380 15.22 -14.78 -5.92
C SER A 380 14.37 -13.75 -5.18
N VAL A 381 13.83 -12.76 -5.89
CA VAL A 381 12.96 -11.70 -5.34
C VAL A 381 11.64 -12.29 -4.84
N ALA A 382 11.04 -13.21 -5.60
CA ALA A 382 9.83 -13.92 -5.21
C ALA A 382 10.01 -14.76 -3.93
N LYS A 383 11.13 -15.49 -3.83
CA LYS A 383 11.51 -16.28 -2.65
C LYS A 383 11.85 -15.38 -1.46
N ARG A 384 12.64 -14.32 -1.66
CA ARG A 384 13.14 -13.38 -0.63
C ARG A 384 12.03 -12.51 -0.04
N LYS A 385 11.24 -11.82 -0.87
CA LYS A 385 10.28 -10.80 -0.41
C LYS A 385 8.89 -11.35 -0.14
N TRP A 386 8.34 -12.12 -1.07
CA TRP A 386 6.96 -12.59 -0.98
C TRP A 386 6.83 -13.99 -0.39
N LYS A 387 7.96 -14.70 -0.21
CA LYS A 387 8.06 -16.06 0.36
C LYS A 387 7.20 -17.08 -0.39
N ARG A 388 7.21 -16.98 -1.73
CA ARG A 388 6.34 -17.73 -2.65
C ARG A 388 7.12 -18.33 -3.83
N PRO A 389 6.72 -19.48 -4.37
CA PRO A 389 7.19 -19.95 -5.67
C PRO A 389 6.61 -19.06 -6.80
N LEU A 390 7.31 -19.02 -7.93
CA LEU A 390 6.91 -18.20 -9.09
C LEU A 390 5.48 -18.51 -9.58
N SER A 391 5.09 -19.78 -9.61
CA SER A 391 3.72 -20.22 -9.95
C SER A 391 2.63 -19.62 -9.06
N GLU A 392 2.88 -19.45 -7.76
CA GLU A 392 1.95 -18.77 -6.86
C GLU A 392 1.96 -17.25 -7.09
N VAL A 393 3.12 -16.64 -7.35
CA VAL A 393 3.20 -15.21 -7.70
C VAL A 393 2.41 -14.93 -8.97
N ARG A 394 2.56 -15.77 -10.00
CA ARG A 394 1.82 -15.63 -11.27
C ARG A 394 0.31 -15.64 -11.07
N THR A 395 -0.19 -16.61 -10.30
CA THR A 395 -1.64 -16.80 -10.10
C THR A 395 -2.24 -15.82 -9.08
N ARG A 396 -1.61 -15.63 -7.91
CA ARG A 396 -2.16 -14.83 -6.79
C ARG A 396 -1.75 -13.37 -6.80
N ASN A 397 -0.54 -13.03 -7.27
CA ASN A 397 -0.03 -11.66 -7.26
C ASN A 397 -0.20 -10.95 -8.62
N LEU A 398 -0.08 -11.66 -9.75
CA LEU A 398 -0.30 -11.11 -11.10
C LEU A 398 -1.71 -11.39 -11.66
N GLY A 399 -2.53 -12.18 -10.97
CA GLY A 399 -3.90 -12.50 -11.40
C GLY A 399 -3.96 -13.34 -12.67
N TYR A 400 -2.94 -14.16 -12.96
CA TYR A 400 -2.99 -15.09 -14.09
C TYR A 400 -4.10 -16.13 -13.90
N GLN A 401 -4.95 -16.28 -14.92
CA GLN A 401 -6.00 -17.28 -14.99
C GLN A 401 -5.67 -18.25 -16.14
N PRO A 402 -5.66 -19.57 -15.90
CA PRO A 402 -5.44 -20.56 -16.96
C PRO A 402 -6.49 -20.45 -18.06
N LEU A 403 -6.06 -20.66 -19.31
CA LEU A 403 -6.91 -20.73 -20.51
C LEU A 403 -8.08 -21.72 -20.35
N SER A 404 -7.88 -22.82 -19.63
CA SER A 404 -8.91 -23.84 -19.33
C SER A 404 -10.00 -23.35 -18.37
N GLY A 405 -9.77 -22.28 -17.61
CA GLY A 405 -10.78 -21.66 -16.75
C GLY A 405 -11.84 -20.82 -17.49
N SER A 406 -11.61 -20.51 -18.77
CA SER A 406 -12.56 -19.76 -19.60
C SER A 406 -13.68 -20.68 -20.11
N GLY A 407 -14.82 -20.69 -19.42
CA GLY A 407 -15.95 -21.58 -19.68
C GLY A 407 -16.52 -21.51 -21.11
N GLY A 408 -16.00 -22.36 -22.00
CA GLY A 408 -16.61 -22.72 -23.29
C GLY A 408 -16.66 -21.64 -24.37
N LYS A 409 -15.97 -20.49 -24.22
CA LYS A 409 -16.06 -19.35 -25.15
C LYS A 409 -14.74 -18.90 -25.78
N GLY A 410 -13.92 -19.90 -26.15
CA GLY A 410 -12.74 -19.72 -27.00
C GLY A 410 -11.48 -19.24 -26.28
N ILE A 411 -10.35 -19.29 -26.99
CA ILE A 411 -9.05 -18.80 -26.51
C ILE A 411 -9.12 -17.28 -26.46
N GLY A 412 -9.24 -16.70 -25.26
CA GLY A 412 -9.29 -15.25 -25.10
C GLY A 412 -9.27 -14.78 -23.66
N ARG A 413 -8.31 -13.90 -23.35
CA ARG A 413 -8.44 -12.91 -22.29
C ARG A 413 -9.30 -11.73 -22.81
N PRO A 414 -10.38 -11.32 -22.12
CA PRO A 414 -11.03 -10.03 -22.39
C PRO A 414 -10.11 -8.86 -21.95
N THR A 415 -10.07 -7.66 -22.56
CA THR A 415 -10.95 -7.11 -23.62
C THR A 415 -10.27 -6.09 -24.57
N PHE A 416 -9.19 -6.48 -25.28
CA PHE A 416 -8.64 -5.76 -26.44
C PHE A 416 -9.70 -5.38 -27.52
N ARG A 417 -10.35 -4.21 -27.51
CA ARG A 417 -11.35 -3.82 -28.56
C ARG A 417 -11.39 -2.32 -28.94
N PRO A 418 -10.55 -1.87 -29.88
CA PRO A 418 -10.87 -0.73 -30.73
C PRO A 418 -12.03 -1.07 -31.69
N ARG A 419 -12.98 -0.16 -31.89
CA ARG A 419 -14.11 -0.34 -32.84
C ARG A 419 -13.69 0.04 -34.27
N GLY A 420 -13.11 -0.91 -35.02
CA GLY A 420 -12.87 -0.80 -36.46
C GLY A 420 -13.88 -1.61 -37.30
N ARG A 421 -14.37 -1.07 -38.41
CA ARG A 421 -15.26 -1.79 -39.37
C ARG A 421 -14.44 -2.39 -40.52
N LEU A 422 -14.05 -3.66 -40.39
CA LEU A 422 -13.68 -4.59 -41.47
C LEU A 422 -13.70 -5.99 -40.81
N LEU A 423 -14.19 -7.09 -41.39
CA LEU A 423 -14.53 -7.43 -42.79
C LEU A 423 -15.93 -8.06 -42.87
N SER A 424 -16.64 -7.88 -43.98
CA SER A 424 -17.91 -8.59 -44.25
C SER A 424 -18.19 -8.76 -45.75
N ALA A 425 -17.26 -9.37 -46.48
CA ALA A 425 -17.45 -9.82 -47.86
C ALA A 425 -16.49 -10.97 -48.20
N GLY A 426 -17.03 -12.15 -48.55
CA GLY A 426 -16.27 -13.32 -49.04
C GLY A 426 -15.47 -14.10 -47.97
N GLY A 427 -15.27 -15.43 -48.09
CA GLY A 427 -15.82 -16.30 -49.14
C GLY A 427 -15.04 -17.60 -49.41
N LYS A 428 -14.79 -18.45 -48.40
CA LYS A 428 -14.29 -19.84 -48.55
C LYS A 428 -12.90 -20.01 -49.24
N ALA A 429 -11.81 -19.49 -48.65
CA ALA A 429 -10.44 -19.72 -49.16
C ALA A 429 -9.31 -19.71 -48.11
N LEU A 430 -9.56 -20.09 -46.85
CA LEU A 430 -8.57 -20.01 -45.76
C LEU A 430 -8.44 -21.34 -44.98
N GLY A 431 -7.74 -22.31 -45.57
CA GLY A 431 -7.46 -23.62 -44.95
C GLY A 431 -6.20 -23.70 -44.08
N ALA A 432 -5.23 -22.79 -44.27
CA ALA A 432 -3.96 -22.76 -43.53
C ALA A 432 -3.59 -21.35 -43.04
N ALA A 433 -3.67 -20.34 -43.92
CA ALA A 433 -3.27 -18.96 -43.63
C ALA A 433 -4.03 -18.28 -42.45
N GLY A 434 -5.19 -18.81 -42.06
CA GLY A 434 -5.97 -18.27 -40.92
C GLY A 434 -5.22 -18.29 -39.58
N TYR A 435 -4.31 -19.25 -39.36
CA TYR A 435 -3.48 -19.29 -38.15
C TYR A 435 -2.38 -18.23 -38.15
N ALA A 436 -1.78 -17.92 -39.32
CA ALA A 436 -0.73 -16.90 -39.42
C ALA A 436 -1.25 -15.48 -39.10
N PHE A 437 -2.43 -15.12 -39.61
CA PHE A 437 -3.06 -13.83 -39.29
C PHE A 437 -3.52 -13.72 -37.82
N TRP A 438 -3.86 -14.84 -37.18
CA TRP A 438 -4.15 -14.84 -35.74
C TRP A 438 -2.88 -14.62 -34.91
N VAL A 439 -1.75 -15.24 -35.31
CA VAL A 439 -0.44 -15.01 -34.68
C VAL A 439 0.00 -13.54 -34.80
N GLU A 440 -0.14 -12.90 -35.98
CA GLU A 440 0.16 -11.47 -36.09
C GLU A 440 -0.77 -10.60 -35.23
N GLY A 441 -2.06 -10.92 -35.15
CA GLY A 441 -2.99 -10.21 -34.25
C GLY A 441 -2.68 -10.36 -32.76
N VAL A 442 -2.04 -11.47 -32.34
CA VAL A 442 -1.52 -11.62 -30.98
C VAL A 442 -0.24 -10.78 -30.80
N VAL A 443 0.72 -10.87 -31.72
CA VAL A 443 1.99 -10.12 -31.63
C VAL A 443 1.74 -8.60 -31.65
N ASP A 444 0.88 -8.10 -32.53
CA ASP A 444 0.55 -6.66 -32.61
C ASP A 444 -0.11 -6.13 -31.32
N ALA A 445 -0.96 -6.94 -30.68
CA ALA A 445 -1.54 -6.59 -29.37
C ALA A 445 -0.49 -6.50 -28.24
N PHE A 446 0.59 -7.29 -28.33
CA PHE A 446 1.74 -7.18 -27.42
C PHE A 446 2.62 -5.96 -27.71
N VAL A 447 2.78 -5.57 -28.98
CA VAL A 447 3.58 -4.41 -29.40
C VAL A 447 2.88 -3.09 -29.07
N ASN A 448 1.60 -2.95 -29.41
CA ASN A 448 0.97 -1.62 -29.55
C ASN A 448 -0.08 -1.23 -28.48
N ASP A 449 -0.81 -2.16 -27.85
CA ASP A 449 -1.97 -1.78 -27.00
C ASP A 449 -2.13 -2.59 -25.69
N ALA A 450 -1.13 -2.51 -24.81
CA ALA A 450 -1.35 -2.80 -23.40
C ALA A 450 -2.02 -1.60 -22.71
N SER A 451 -3.26 -1.79 -22.23
CA SER A 451 -4.19 -0.69 -21.91
C SER A 451 -3.73 0.30 -20.83
N THR A 452 -4.22 1.54 -20.91
CA THR A 452 -3.94 2.56 -19.88
C THR A 452 -4.72 2.31 -18.57
N SER A 453 -5.90 1.66 -18.62
CA SER A 453 -6.74 1.42 -17.45
C SER A 453 -6.16 0.35 -16.54
N ASP A 454 -5.70 -0.77 -17.10
CA ASP A 454 -5.22 -1.90 -16.32
C ASP A 454 -3.81 -1.61 -15.77
N LYS A 455 -3.00 -0.83 -16.52
CA LYS A 455 -1.75 -0.23 -16.04
C LYS A 455 -1.96 0.73 -14.87
N VAL A 456 -3.02 1.55 -14.89
CA VAL A 456 -3.37 2.41 -13.73
C VAL A 456 -3.78 1.53 -12.54
N ALA A 457 -4.65 0.53 -12.74
CA ALA A 457 -5.06 -0.37 -11.67
C ALA A 457 -3.85 -1.04 -10.99
N ALA A 458 -2.97 -1.69 -11.75
CA ALA A 458 -1.77 -2.35 -11.24
C ALA A 458 -0.83 -1.40 -10.46
N VAL A 459 -0.57 -0.20 -10.99
CA VAL A 459 0.26 0.80 -10.31
C VAL A 459 -0.43 1.34 -9.05
N THR A 460 -1.75 1.49 -9.03
CA THR A 460 -2.50 1.91 -7.82
C THR A 460 -2.71 0.79 -6.79
N SER A 461 -2.58 -0.49 -7.16
CA SER A 461 -2.52 -1.59 -6.20
C SER A 461 -1.15 -1.76 -5.53
N ILE A 462 -0.08 -1.26 -6.18
CA ILE A 462 1.29 -1.26 -5.63
C ILE A 462 1.57 0.04 -4.85
N MET A 463 1.06 1.19 -5.30
CA MET A 463 1.03 2.45 -4.55
C MET A 463 -0.42 2.86 -4.27
N PRO A 464 -0.95 2.61 -3.05
CA PRO A 464 -2.36 2.89 -2.71
C PRO A 464 -2.66 4.39 -2.69
N LEU A 465 -3.21 4.92 -3.79
CA LEU A 465 -3.22 6.35 -4.09
C LEU A 465 -4.57 7.08 -3.90
N VAL A 466 -5.47 6.56 -3.06
CA VAL A 466 -6.56 7.35 -2.42
C VAL A 466 -7.05 6.68 -1.13
N GLY A 467 -6.97 7.40 -0.01
CA GLY A 467 -7.56 6.97 1.26
C GLY A 467 -7.42 8.03 2.36
N CYS A 468 -6.20 8.43 2.68
CA CYS A 468 -5.90 9.26 3.87
C CYS A 468 -6.25 10.76 3.74
N THR A 469 -6.71 11.24 2.57
CA THR A 469 -7.03 12.68 2.35
C THR A 469 -8.11 13.20 3.29
N ALA A 470 -9.10 12.38 3.67
CA ALA A 470 -10.24 12.80 4.47
C ALA A 470 -9.90 13.05 5.96
N GLN A 471 -9.00 12.26 6.54
CA GLN A 471 -8.68 12.33 7.98
C GLN A 471 -7.63 13.40 8.31
N LEU A 472 -6.74 13.76 7.37
CA LEU A 472 -5.77 14.83 7.61
C LEU A 472 -6.47 16.19 7.77
N ALA A 473 -7.43 16.50 6.90
CA ALA A 473 -8.22 17.74 6.93
C ALA A 473 -9.17 17.89 8.16
N ALA A 474 -9.25 16.86 9.01
CA ALA A 474 -10.10 16.81 10.21
C ALA A 474 -9.32 16.91 11.54
N ASN A 475 -7.98 16.79 11.53
CA ASN A 475 -7.16 16.83 12.75
C ASN A 475 -6.36 18.14 12.93
N ILE A 476 -6.49 19.10 12.00
CA ILE A 476 -5.66 20.32 11.97
C ILE A 476 -6.18 21.43 12.91
N ASP A 477 -7.47 21.46 13.25
CA ASP A 477 -8.12 22.71 13.70
C ASP A 477 -7.90 23.15 15.18
N ASN A 478 -7.35 22.33 16.09
CA ASN A 478 -7.28 22.65 17.54
C ASN A 478 -5.86 22.88 18.10
N ASP A 479 -5.65 23.99 18.80
CA ASP A 479 -4.38 24.35 19.47
C ASP A 479 -4.39 23.97 20.97
N ARG A 480 -3.60 22.96 21.38
CA ARG A 480 -3.00 22.75 22.73
C ARG A 480 -2.31 21.37 22.87
N LEU A 481 -0.98 21.31 22.72
CA LEU A 481 -0.13 20.20 23.20
C LEU A 481 1.28 20.72 23.56
N GLY A 482 2.00 20.01 24.44
CA GLY A 482 3.33 20.38 24.93
C GLY A 482 4.47 20.07 23.95
N GLY A 483 5.56 20.85 24.02
CA GLY A 483 6.52 20.99 22.92
C GLY A 483 7.62 19.93 22.74
N PHE A 484 7.64 18.81 23.49
CA PHE A 484 8.72 17.82 23.40
C PHE A 484 8.29 16.37 23.15
N GLU A 485 7.12 15.92 23.63
CA GLU A 485 6.61 14.54 23.41
C GLU A 485 6.12 14.29 21.95
N VAL A 486 6.16 15.33 21.11
CA VAL A 486 5.63 15.32 19.73
C VAL A 486 6.59 14.65 18.74
N LEU A 487 7.90 14.61 19.03
CA LEU A 487 8.92 14.12 18.08
C LEU A 487 8.80 12.60 17.82
N ASP A 488 8.89 11.76 18.86
CA ASP A 488 8.85 10.30 18.70
C ASP A 488 7.46 9.81 18.29
N THR A 489 6.42 10.49 18.78
CA THR A 489 5.02 10.27 18.38
C THR A 489 4.80 10.50 16.87
N ALA A 490 5.60 11.37 16.24
CA ALA A 490 5.59 11.53 14.79
C ALA A 490 6.30 10.36 14.09
N LEU A 491 7.51 9.98 14.53
CA LEU A 491 8.34 8.96 13.88
C LEU A 491 7.63 7.59 13.75
N CYS A 492 6.90 7.16 14.78
CA CYS A 492 6.18 5.88 14.72
C CYS A 492 5.01 5.89 13.70
N TYR A 493 4.29 7.02 13.58
CA TYR A 493 3.23 7.20 12.57
C TYR A 493 3.77 7.49 11.16
N ILE A 494 4.97 8.07 11.06
CA ILE A 494 5.69 8.23 9.80
C ILE A 494 6.00 6.85 9.21
N GLY A 495 6.52 5.91 10.00
CA GLY A 495 6.84 4.54 9.56
C GLY A 495 5.68 3.81 8.87
N ASP A 496 4.52 3.66 9.54
CA ASP A 496 3.35 2.97 8.98
C ASP A 496 2.61 3.82 7.91
N GLY A 497 2.71 5.16 7.99
CA GLY A 497 2.07 6.10 7.07
C GLY A 497 2.77 6.26 5.72
N LEU A 498 4.10 6.14 5.69
CA LEU A 498 4.94 6.20 4.49
C LEU A 498 4.50 5.19 3.41
N VAL A 499 4.16 3.98 3.83
CA VAL A 499 3.88 2.84 2.95
C VAL A 499 2.50 2.92 2.28
N ILE A 500 1.53 3.61 2.89
CA ILE A 500 0.10 3.51 2.49
C ILE A 500 -0.55 4.87 2.15
N GLY A 501 0.03 6.00 2.59
CA GLY A 501 -0.66 7.29 2.53
C GLY A 501 -0.31 8.23 1.37
N GLY A 502 0.97 8.28 0.97
CA GLY A 502 1.55 9.31 0.08
C GLY A 502 1.57 10.75 0.67
N LEU A 503 0.54 11.12 1.43
CA LEU A 503 0.25 12.46 1.98
C LEU A 503 1.04 12.81 3.25
N TRP A 504 2.00 11.97 3.67
CA TRP A 504 2.76 12.16 4.90
C TRP A 504 3.48 13.52 5.03
N PRO A 505 3.99 14.18 3.96
CA PRO A 505 4.67 15.47 4.10
C PRO A 505 3.71 16.55 4.61
N LEU A 506 2.44 16.53 4.18
CA LEU A 506 1.43 17.51 4.58
C LEU A 506 1.11 17.45 6.09
N GLY A 507 1.24 16.26 6.70
CA GLY A 507 1.11 16.12 8.16
C GLY A 507 2.29 16.73 8.90
N LEU A 508 3.53 16.46 8.45
CA LEU A 508 4.72 17.04 9.07
C LEU A 508 4.75 18.56 8.92
N ILE A 509 4.32 19.08 7.76
CA ILE A 509 4.23 20.51 7.44
C ILE A 509 3.42 21.29 8.48
N VAL A 510 2.25 20.80 8.87
CA VAL A 510 1.37 21.51 9.81
C VAL A 510 2.02 21.60 11.20
N HIS A 511 2.79 20.59 11.61
CA HIS A 511 3.52 20.62 12.87
C HIS A 511 4.80 21.48 12.77
N LEU A 512 5.51 21.43 11.64
CA LEU A 512 6.71 22.22 11.38
C LEU A 512 6.37 23.72 11.33
N SER A 513 5.36 24.14 10.57
CA SER A 513 4.90 25.53 10.51
C SER A 513 4.46 26.02 11.90
N ARG A 514 3.65 25.24 12.63
CA ARG A 514 3.21 25.57 14.01
C ARG A 514 4.36 25.79 14.98
N PHE A 515 5.38 24.92 14.95
CA PHE A 515 6.57 25.07 15.77
C PHE A 515 7.28 26.40 15.47
N ILE A 516 7.45 26.74 14.19
CA ILE A 516 8.12 27.97 13.76
C ILE A 516 7.29 29.22 14.10
N ILE A 517 5.97 29.19 13.91
CA ILE A 517 5.07 30.27 14.31
C ILE A 517 5.23 30.57 15.80
N SER A 518 5.45 29.55 16.65
CA SER A 518 5.69 29.75 18.08
C SER A 518 7.01 30.51 18.37
N LEU A 519 8.05 30.32 17.55
CA LEU A 519 9.34 31.01 17.64
C LEU A 519 9.29 32.42 17.04
N VAL A 520 8.63 32.59 15.88
CA VAL A 520 8.53 33.87 15.16
C VAL A 520 7.62 34.87 15.88
N ARG A 521 6.69 34.43 16.73
CA ARG A 521 5.82 35.31 17.55
C ARG A 521 6.58 36.36 18.37
N VAL A 522 7.81 36.08 18.80
CA VAL A 522 8.67 37.01 19.57
C VAL A 522 9.17 38.19 18.71
N TRP A 523 9.07 38.10 17.39
CA TRP A 523 9.66 39.04 16.42
C TRP A 523 8.61 39.91 15.70
N LEU A 524 7.33 39.81 16.10
CA LEU A 524 6.19 40.49 15.45
C LEU A 524 5.73 41.77 16.18
N GLU A 525 6.51 42.27 17.13
CA GLU A 525 6.19 43.50 17.87
C GLU A 525 6.35 44.84 17.12
N PRO A 526 7.20 45.02 16.08
CA PRO A 526 7.36 46.34 15.45
C PRO A 526 6.20 46.68 14.48
N GLU A 527 5.70 47.91 14.59
CA GLU A 527 4.55 48.43 13.84
C GLU A 527 4.77 48.44 12.30
N GLU A 528 6.03 48.54 11.86
CA GLU A 528 6.43 48.20 10.49
C GLU A 528 7.65 47.23 10.48
N PRO A 529 7.63 46.14 9.70
CA PRO A 529 8.81 45.31 9.48
C PRO A 529 9.81 46.04 8.57
N SER A 530 11.07 46.08 8.99
CA SER A 530 12.20 46.52 8.16
C SER A 530 12.59 45.41 7.16
N GLU A 531 13.37 45.76 6.13
CA GLU A 531 14.00 44.78 5.23
C GLU A 531 14.77 43.69 5.99
N GLU A 532 15.38 44.03 7.14
CA GLU A 532 16.09 43.06 7.96
C GLU A 532 15.14 42.16 8.75
N HIS A 533 13.99 42.66 9.21
CA HIS A 533 12.93 41.83 9.79
C HIS A 533 12.32 40.90 8.74
N LEU A 534 12.14 41.35 7.49
CA LEU A 534 11.66 40.51 6.38
C LEU A 534 12.63 39.35 6.08
N LYS A 535 13.94 39.62 6.04
CA LYS A 535 14.97 38.56 5.92
C LYS A 535 14.96 37.59 7.11
N GLN A 536 14.79 38.07 8.33
CA GLN A 536 14.72 37.20 9.52
C GLN A 536 13.48 36.29 9.49
N ILE A 537 12.31 36.82 9.10
CA ILE A 537 11.08 36.05 8.89
C ILE A 537 11.26 35.02 7.77
N GLN A 538 11.92 35.39 6.66
CA GLN A 538 12.27 34.47 5.58
C GLN A 538 13.23 33.37 6.07
N ALA A 539 14.32 33.70 6.76
CA ALA A 539 15.26 32.72 7.29
C ALA A 539 14.59 31.74 8.28
N ALA A 540 13.63 32.22 9.08
CA ALA A 540 12.82 31.40 9.97
C ALA A 540 11.84 30.47 9.22
N ARG A 541 11.31 30.87 8.05
CA ARG A 541 10.52 30.02 7.15
C ARG A 541 11.41 28.97 6.44
N ASP A 542 12.55 29.41 5.93
CA ASP A 542 13.38 28.68 4.96
C ASP A 542 14.30 27.66 5.65
N GLY A 543 14.99 28.04 6.73
CA GLY A 543 15.95 27.17 7.42
C GLY A 543 15.38 25.85 7.98
N PRO A 544 14.12 25.81 8.49
CA PRO A 544 13.45 24.57 8.85
C PRO A 544 12.92 23.79 7.64
N TRP A 545 12.47 24.47 6.59
CA TRP A 545 12.05 23.83 5.33
C TRP A 545 13.21 23.10 4.66
N SER A 546 14.38 23.76 4.53
CA SER A 546 15.57 23.15 3.95
C SER A 546 16.02 21.93 4.76
N ARG A 547 16.02 22.00 6.10
CA ARG A 547 16.31 20.83 6.95
C ARG A 547 15.29 19.70 6.79
N PHE A 548 14.00 20.00 6.64
CA PHE A 548 13.01 18.99 6.29
C PHE A 548 13.31 18.35 4.92
N MET A 549 13.62 19.16 3.90
CA MET A 549 13.91 18.68 2.56
C MET A 549 15.21 17.86 2.47
N GLU A 550 16.22 18.17 3.30
CA GLU A 550 17.51 17.47 3.28
C GLU A 550 17.58 16.31 4.27
N GLU A 551 17.21 16.50 5.53
CA GLU A 551 17.35 15.44 6.55
C GLU A 551 16.24 14.37 6.42
N TYR A 552 14.99 14.78 6.16
CA TYR A 552 13.84 13.87 6.17
C TYR A 552 13.45 13.41 4.76
N MET A 553 13.14 14.33 3.84
CA MET A 553 12.83 13.95 2.45
C MET A 553 14.05 13.35 1.76
N GLY A 554 15.23 13.95 1.91
CA GLY A 554 16.48 13.42 1.38
C GLY A 554 16.83 12.05 1.98
N GLY A 555 16.85 11.95 3.31
CA GLY A 555 17.09 10.70 4.02
C GLY A 555 16.12 9.57 3.63
N TYR A 556 14.84 9.87 3.42
CA TYR A 556 13.86 8.90 2.92
C TYR A 556 14.10 8.53 1.45
N LEU A 557 14.35 9.51 0.58
CA LEU A 557 14.54 9.29 -0.86
C LEU A 557 15.82 8.49 -1.18
N ALA A 558 16.81 8.49 -0.30
CA ALA A 558 18.00 7.64 -0.37
C ALA A 558 17.87 6.30 0.39
N SER A 559 16.78 6.10 1.16
CA SER A 559 16.69 5.01 2.13
C SER A 559 16.60 3.63 1.50
N ASP A 560 17.24 2.65 2.14
CA ASP A 560 17.13 1.23 1.82
C ASP A 560 15.66 0.77 1.75
N GLY A 561 14.79 1.37 2.59
CA GLY A 561 13.35 1.07 2.62
C GLY A 561 12.56 1.58 1.41
N LEU A 562 12.94 2.71 0.81
CA LEU A 562 12.40 3.12 -0.49
C LEU A 562 12.97 2.25 -1.61
N GLY A 563 14.25 1.90 -1.54
CA GLY A 563 14.89 0.97 -2.46
C GLY A 563 14.15 -0.36 -2.53
N ASP A 564 13.83 -0.94 -1.36
CA ASP A 564 13.10 -2.19 -1.24
C ASP A 564 11.70 -2.14 -1.88
N GLN A 565 11.00 -1.02 -1.72
CA GLN A 565 9.68 -0.78 -2.31
C GLN A 565 9.77 -0.59 -3.84
N LEU A 566 10.75 0.16 -4.33
CA LEU A 566 10.96 0.39 -5.76
C LEU A 566 11.35 -0.91 -6.47
N GLY A 567 12.31 -1.65 -5.92
CA GLY A 567 12.70 -2.98 -6.42
C GLY A 567 11.55 -3.99 -6.39
N SER A 568 10.72 -3.98 -5.33
CA SER A 568 9.50 -4.79 -5.28
C SER A 568 8.50 -4.43 -6.38
N ALA A 569 8.24 -3.13 -6.60
CA ALA A 569 7.31 -2.65 -7.62
C ALA A 569 7.80 -2.98 -9.04
N ILE A 570 9.10 -2.78 -9.28
CA ILE A 570 9.75 -3.04 -10.56
C ILE A 570 9.81 -4.55 -10.86
N ALA A 571 10.10 -5.38 -9.86
CA ALA A 571 10.05 -6.83 -10.00
C ALA A 571 8.64 -7.34 -10.33
N ILE A 572 7.58 -6.75 -9.76
CA ILE A 572 6.19 -7.10 -10.12
C ILE A 572 5.85 -6.69 -11.55
N ASP A 573 6.19 -5.47 -12.00
CA ASP A 573 5.96 -5.06 -13.40
C ASP A 573 6.72 -5.96 -14.38
N SER A 574 7.95 -6.33 -14.04
CA SER A 574 8.80 -7.24 -14.82
C SER A 574 8.21 -8.65 -14.90
N LEU A 575 7.77 -9.22 -13.77
CA LEU A 575 7.09 -10.53 -13.76
C LEU A 575 5.74 -10.49 -14.48
N ALA A 576 5.01 -9.37 -14.48
CA ALA A 576 3.80 -9.21 -15.31
C ALA A 576 4.14 -9.31 -16.81
N ILE A 577 5.16 -8.57 -17.27
CA ILE A 577 5.62 -8.60 -18.66
C ILE A 577 6.05 -10.03 -19.06
N LEU A 578 6.84 -10.71 -18.22
CA LEU A 578 7.26 -12.09 -18.48
C LEU A 578 6.10 -13.09 -18.42
N SER A 579 5.11 -12.91 -17.54
CA SER A 579 3.91 -13.74 -17.47
C SER A 579 3.05 -13.64 -18.72
N ASP A 580 2.92 -12.44 -19.29
CA ASP A 580 2.18 -12.25 -20.54
C ASP A 580 2.99 -12.76 -21.74
N GLY A 581 4.30 -12.48 -21.81
CA GLY A 581 5.19 -13.00 -22.86
C GLY A 581 5.23 -14.53 -22.91
N ALA A 582 5.34 -15.18 -21.75
CA ALA A 582 5.26 -16.62 -21.63
C ALA A 582 3.88 -17.19 -22.01
N TRP A 583 2.79 -16.42 -21.87
CA TRP A 583 1.47 -16.81 -22.38
C TRP A 583 1.44 -16.81 -23.91
N ALA A 584 2.01 -15.78 -24.55
CA ALA A 584 2.15 -15.74 -26.00
C ALA A 584 3.03 -16.89 -26.53
N ILE A 585 4.14 -17.21 -25.87
CA ILE A 585 5.05 -18.30 -26.26
C ILE A 585 4.39 -19.67 -26.11
N GLY A 586 3.75 -19.97 -24.96
CA GLY A 586 3.03 -21.25 -24.79
C GLY A 586 1.92 -21.45 -25.82
N VAL A 587 1.20 -20.37 -26.18
CA VAL A 587 0.23 -20.35 -27.27
C VAL A 587 0.87 -20.62 -28.64
N LEU A 588 2.04 -20.04 -28.93
CA LEU A 588 2.77 -20.27 -30.18
C LEU A 588 3.28 -21.72 -30.28
N THR A 589 3.82 -22.30 -29.22
CA THR A 589 4.29 -23.70 -29.19
C THR A 589 3.14 -24.67 -29.42
N ALA A 590 2.00 -24.48 -28.74
CA ALA A 590 0.80 -25.31 -28.94
C ALA A 590 0.17 -25.13 -30.33
N ALA A 591 0.31 -23.96 -30.96
CA ALA A 591 -0.11 -23.73 -32.34
C ALA A 591 0.85 -24.39 -33.35
N GLN A 592 2.17 -24.40 -33.08
CA GLN A 592 3.18 -25.04 -33.92
C GLN A 592 2.97 -26.55 -33.99
N ASP A 593 2.88 -27.21 -32.83
CA ASP A 593 2.63 -28.66 -32.69
C ASP A 593 1.41 -29.08 -33.51
N LYS A 594 0.29 -28.40 -33.27
CA LYS A 594 -0.96 -28.64 -34.00
C LYS A 594 -0.83 -28.40 -35.51
N ALA A 595 -0.19 -27.32 -35.94
CA ALA A 595 -0.09 -26.97 -37.35
C ALA A 595 0.75 -28.00 -38.13
N VAL A 596 1.88 -28.45 -37.55
CA VAL A 596 2.73 -29.50 -38.13
C VAL A 596 1.97 -30.83 -38.25
N HIS A 597 1.07 -31.13 -37.31
CA HIS A 597 0.18 -32.30 -37.36
C HIS A 597 -1.08 -32.14 -38.24
N MET A 598 -1.34 -30.95 -38.80
CA MET A 598 -2.48 -30.68 -39.68
C MET A 598 -2.19 -30.81 -41.18
N THR A 599 -0.94 -31.07 -41.58
CA THR A 599 -0.55 -31.24 -42.98
C THR A 599 0.49 -32.34 -43.16
N ASP A 600 0.27 -33.23 -44.14
CA ASP A 600 1.25 -34.24 -44.57
C ASP A 600 2.33 -33.66 -45.51
N ASN A 601 2.19 -32.40 -45.93
CA ASN A 601 3.12 -31.76 -46.85
C ASN A 601 4.42 -31.36 -46.13
N GLN A 602 5.51 -32.06 -46.42
CA GLN A 602 6.83 -31.80 -45.83
C GLN A 602 7.32 -30.35 -46.03
N THR A 603 6.95 -29.68 -47.12
CA THR A 603 7.32 -28.27 -47.35
C THR A 603 6.55 -27.33 -46.43
N GLU A 604 5.26 -27.59 -46.18
CA GLU A 604 4.46 -26.81 -45.23
C GLU A 604 4.93 -27.08 -43.78
N GLN A 605 5.20 -28.34 -43.43
CA GLN A 605 5.79 -28.68 -42.13
C GLN A 605 7.13 -27.98 -41.90
N ALA A 606 8.00 -27.89 -42.92
CA ALA A 606 9.27 -27.16 -42.84
C ALA A 606 9.04 -25.66 -42.61
N GLN A 607 8.17 -25.02 -43.40
CA GLN A 607 7.81 -23.60 -43.23
C GLN A 607 7.21 -23.30 -41.85
N MET A 608 6.40 -24.20 -41.29
CA MET A 608 5.88 -24.06 -39.92
C MET A 608 6.98 -24.21 -38.86
N ARG A 609 7.91 -25.15 -39.05
CA ARG A 609 9.07 -25.35 -38.15
C ARG A 609 10.09 -24.21 -38.22
N GLU A 610 10.10 -23.41 -39.28
CA GLU A 610 10.87 -22.16 -39.38
C GLU A 610 10.10 -20.97 -38.75
N PHE A 611 8.83 -20.79 -39.14
CA PHE A 611 8.01 -19.64 -38.74
C PHE A 611 7.77 -19.54 -37.23
N PHE A 612 7.35 -20.62 -36.57
CA PHE A 612 6.95 -20.55 -35.16
C PHE A 612 8.14 -20.27 -34.22
N PRO A 613 9.31 -20.94 -34.33
CA PRO A 613 10.50 -20.58 -33.56
C PRO A 613 10.97 -19.15 -33.81
N ALA A 614 10.93 -18.66 -35.06
CA ALA A 614 11.26 -17.27 -35.37
C ALA A 614 10.33 -16.26 -34.66
N ARG A 615 9.02 -16.56 -34.56
CA ARG A 615 8.07 -15.73 -33.80
C ARG A 615 8.27 -15.85 -32.28
N ILE A 616 8.61 -17.03 -31.75
CA ILE A 616 8.94 -17.23 -30.32
C ILE A 616 10.20 -16.45 -29.95
N ALA A 617 11.25 -16.52 -30.76
CA ALA A 617 12.47 -15.74 -30.61
C ALA A 617 12.17 -14.23 -30.64
N HIS A 618 11.32 -13.77 -31.55
CA HIS A 618 10.90 -12.38 -31.61
C HIS A 618 10.12 -11.93 -30.36
N VAL A 619 9.26 -12.76 -29.76
CA VAL A 619 8.62 -12.44 -28.47
C VAL A 619 9.68 -12.31 -27.37
N ARG A 620 10.64 -13.23 -27.27
CA ARG A 620 11.74 -13.14 -26.28
C ARG A 620 12.59 -11.88 -26.46
N GLN A 621 12.90 -11.52 -27.70
CA GLN A 621 13.59 -10.27 -28.06
C GLN A 621 12.79 -9.04 -27.61
N GLN A 622 11.48 -9.00 -27.89
CA GLN A 622 10.61 -7.91 -27.43
C GLN A 622 10.58 -7.78 -25.91
N LEU A 623 10.57 -8.88 -25.15
CA LEU A 623 10.62 -8.84 -23.67
C LEU A 623 11.93 -8.21 -23.16
N ALA A 624 13.06 -8.55 -23.79
CA ALA A 624 14.39 -8.02 -23.45
C ALA A 624 14.49 -6.50 -23.66
N THR A 625 13.81 -5.94 -24.67
CA THR A 625 13.72 -4.48 -24.86
C THR A 625 12.65 -3.85 -23.95
N ALA A 626 11.46 -4.48 -23.85
CA ALA A 626 10.30 -3.89 -23.19
C ALA A 626 10.46 -3.72 -21.68
N ILE A 627 11.19 -4.62 -21.01
CA ILE A 627 11.44 -4.57 -19.56
C ILE A 627 12.29 -3.33 -19.18
N PRO A 628 13.55 -3.17 -19.62
CA PRO A 628 14.35 -2.00 -19.26
C PRO A 628 13.70 -0.68 -19.71
N HIS A 629 13.04 -0.64 -20.88
CA HIS A 629 12.28 0.53 -21.32
C HIS A 629 11.12 0.88 -20.36
N ARG A 630 10.31 -0.10 -19.91
CA ARG A 630 9.22 0.15 -18.93
C ARG A 630 9.75 0.59 -17.58
N GLN A 631 10.83 -0.03 -17.10
CA GLN A 631 11.48 0.35 -15.83
C GLN A 631 12.02 1.79 -15.89
N ARG A 632 12.72 2.14 -16.97
CA ARG A 632 13.21 3.51 -17.23
C ARG A 632 12.07 4.52 -17.24
N ALA A 633 10.99 4.22 -17.98
CA ALA A 633 9.81 5.05 -18.06
C ALA A 633 9.02 5.15 -16.72
N PHE A 634 9.12 4.15 -15.84
CA PHE A 634 8.60 4.21 -14.48
C PHE A 634 9.44 5.15 -13.59
N LEU A 635 10.77 5.01 -13.61
CA LEU A 635 11.70 5.83 -12.81
C LEU A 635 11.65 7.31 -13.20
N LEU A 636 11.70 7.62 -14.50
CA LEU A 636 11.54 9.00 -15.01
C LEU A 636 10.18 9.60 -14.61
N ARG A 637 9.09 8.82 -14.72
CA ARG A 637 7.75 9.25 -14.31
C ARG A 637 7.63 9.42 -12.80
N LEU A 638 8.36 8.65 -11.98
CA LEU A 638 8.39 8.81 -10.53
C LEU A 638 9.00 10.16 -10.14
N VAL A 639 10.16 10.52 -10.70
CA VAL A 639 10.77 11.85 -10.51
C VAL A 639 9.80 12.94 -11.00
N GLY A 640 9.24 12.78 -12.21
CA GLY A 640 8.28 13.72 -12.78
C GLY A 640 7.04 13.95 -11.91
N ARG A 641 6.50 12.91 -11.26
CA ARG A 641 5.38 13.03 -10.30
C ARG A 641 5.80 13.74 -9.01
N LEU A 642 6.94 13.35 -8.43
CA LEU A 642 7.47 13.98 -7.20
C LEU A 642 7.75 15.49 -7.39
N GLN A 643 8.08 15.92 -8.62
CA GLN A 643 8.30 17.32 -8.95
C GLN A 643 7.01 18.07 -9.31
N ASN A 644 6.12 17.47 -10.12
CA ASN A 644 5.07 18.21 -10.83
C ASN A 644 3.62 17.71 -10.62
N ASP A 645 3.38 16.56 -9.98
CA ASP A 645 2.00 16.08 -9.76
C ASP A 645 1.28 16.89 -8.66
N SER A 646 0.30 17.67 -9.10
CA SER A 646 -0.49 18.66 -8.35
C SER A 646 -0.98 18.31 -6.93
N LYS A 647 -1.02 17.03 -6.55
CA LYS A 647 -1.54 16.57 -5.23
C LYS A 647 -0.49 16.03 -4.27
N LEU A 648 0.66 15.57 -4.76
CA LEU A 648 1.73 14.95 -3.95
C LEU A 648 3.13 15.50 -4.25
N SER A 649 3.26 16.43 -5.20
CA SER A 649 4.56 16.99 -5.55
C SER A 649 5.20 17.75 -4.38
N ILE A 650 6.52 17.77 -4.36
CA ILE A 650 7.35 18.57 -3.46
C ILE A 650 6.97 20.07 -3.58
N LYS A 651 6.50 20.51 -4.75
CA LYS A 651 5.91 21.84 -4.93
C LYS A 651 4.60 22.02 -4.17
N THR A 652 3.61 21.12 -4.32
CA THR A 652 2.34 21.16 -3.56
C THR A 652 2.60 21.19 -2.05
N VAL A 653 3.60 20.43 -1.61
CA VAL A 653 4.11 20.35 -0.23
C VAL A 653 4.71 21.71 0.20
N ALA A 654 5.57 22.32 -0.61
CA ALA A 654 6.12 23.67 -0.36
C ALA A 654 5.04 24.77 -0.33
N ASP A 655 4.12 24.76 -1.29
CA ASP A 655 3.01 25.72 -1.42
C ASP A 655 2.11 25.67 -0.17
N GLN A 656 1.75 24.47 0.30
CA GLN A 656 0.94 24.29 1.50
C GLN A 656 1.69 24.71 2.78
N TYR A 657 3.00 24.45 2.89
CA TYR A 657 3.80 24.91 4.03
C TYR A 657 3.95 26.43 4.07
N ASN A 658 4.25 27.07 2.93
CA ASN A 658 4.33 28.53 2.82
C ASN A 658 2.97 29.16 3.18
N LYS A 659 1.86 28.54 2.77
CA LYS A 659 0.52 28.95 3.15
C LYS A 659 0.27 28.79 4.66
N ASP A 660 0.53 27.64 5.27
CA ASP A 660 0.27 27.42 6.70
C ASP A 660 1.13 28.35 7.59
N PHE A 661 2.37 28.65 7.14
CA PHE A 661 3.23 29.66 7.75
C PHE A 661 2.60 31.06 7.67
N LEU A 662 2.16 31.50 6.48
CA LEU A 662 1.51 32.79 6.27
C LEU A 662 0.18 32.90 7.04
N ASP A 663 -0.70 31.90 6.97
CA ASP A 663 -1.97 31.84 7.70
C ASP A 663 -1.72 31.83 9.22
N GLY A 664 -0.62 31.24 9.67
CA GLY A 664 -0.14 31.29 11.06
C GLY A 664 0.25 32.69 11.55
N LEU A 665 1.00 33.45 10.73
CA LEU A 665 1.33 34.85 11.02
C LEU A 665 0.08 35.74 11.01
N SER A 666 -0.90 35.45 10.15
CA SER A 666 -2.12 36.26 9.97
C SER A 666 -2.95 36.45 11.23
N LYS A 667 -2.88 35.51 12.18
CA LYS A 667 -3.71 35.49 13.39
C LYS A 667 -3.34 36.55 14.42
N ASN A 668 -2.13 37.11 14.34
CA ASN A 668 -1.50 37.88 15.43
C ASN A 668 -0.99 39.29 15.03
N GLY A 669 -1.11 39.71 13.76
CA GLY A 669 -0.55 40.97 13.26
C GLY A 669 -1.57 41.88 12.56
N THR A 670 -1.17 43.11 12.23
CA THR A 670 -1.99 44.02 11.42
C THR A 670 -2.05 43.54 9.96
N VAL A 671 -3.10 43.93 9.24
CA VAL A 671 -3.32 43.53 7.83
C VAL A 671 -2.18 44.02 6.94
N GLU A 672 -1.63 45.19 7.21
CA GLU A 672 -0.58 45.84 6.42
C GLU A 672 0.79 45.19 6.62
N VAL A 673 1.13 44.84 7.87
CA VAL A 673 2.33 44.04 8.19
C VAL A 673 2.22 42.65 7.55
N HIS A 674 1.05 42.02 7.62
CA HIS A 674 0.84 40.71 6.98
C HIS A 674 0.97 40.78 5.45
N GLU A 675 0.48 41.84 4.82
CA GLU A 675 0.58 42.01 3.37
C GLU A 675 2.01 42.32 2.91
N LYS A 676 2.79 43.14 3.64
CA LYS A 676 4.23 43.32 3.37
C LYS A 676 4.98 41.98 3.43
N ILE A 677 4.74 41.18 4.48
CA ILE A 677 5.36 39.85 4.64
C ILE A 677 4.92 38.90 3.51
N ARG A 678 3.62 38.88 3.15
CA ARG A 678 3.11 38.08 2.02
C ARG A 678 3.80 38.46 0.71
N GLN A 679 3.93 39.75 0.41
CA GLN A 679 4.55 40.22 -0.84
C GLN A 679 6.05 39.93 -0.91
N HIS A 680 6.76 39.95 0.22
CA HIS A 680 8.16 39.51 0.30
C HIS A 680 8.27 38.01 0.02
N LEU A 681 7.58 37.18 0.80
CA LEU A 681 7.66 35.72 0.74
C LEU A 681 7.03 35.10 -0.52
N ALA A 682 6.26 35.88 -1.31
CA ALA A 682 5.76 35.48 -2.62
C ALA A 682 6.77 35.72 -3.77
N ARG A 683 7.79 36.58 -3.57
CA ARG A 683 8.90 36.77 -4.52
C ARG A 683 9.98 35.70 -4.34
N GLU A 684 10.13 35.24 -3.10
CA GLU A 684 11.08 34.21 -2.67
C GLU A 684 10.34 32.88 -2.41
N PRO A 685 10.01 32.09 -3.45
CA PRO A 685 9.39 30.78 -3.28
C PRO A 685 10.35 29.82 -2.57
N LEU A 686 9.81 28.91 -1.76
CA LEU A 686 10.63 27.91 -1.07
C LEU A 686 11.31 26.99 -2.08
N PRO A 687 12.62 26.73 -1.95
CA PRO A 687 13.35 25.89 -2.88
C PRO A 687 12.84 24.43 -2.76
N PRO A 688 12.28 23.84 -3.83
CA PRO A 688 12.03 22.41 -3.85
C PRO A 688 13.36 21.66 -3.95
N LEU A 689 13.38 20.42 -3.46
CA LEU A 689 14.43 19.47 -3.80
C LEU A 689 14.38 19.24 -5.33
N GLY A 690 15.34 19.79 -6.08
CA GLY A 690 15.31 19.79 -7.55
C GLY A 690 15.26 18.38 -8.16
N ALA A 691 14.79 18.28 -9.41
CA ALA A 691 14.59 17.00 -10.10
C ALA A 691 15.88 16.15 -10.17
N VAL A 692 17.03 16.79 -10.45
CA VAL A 692 18.35 16.13 -10.50
C VAL A 692 18.75 15.60 -9.11
N LYS A 693 18.63 16.40 -8.05
CA LYS A 693 18.92 15.96 -6.66
C LYS A 693 17.95 14.85 -6.19
N THR A 694 16.68 14.92 -6.60
CA THR A 694 15.67 13.87 -6.36
C THR A 694 16.03 12.56 -7.05
N ALA A 695 16.44 12.63 -8.32
CA ALA A 695 16.89 11.47 -9.10
C ALA A 695 18.16 10.84 -8.52
N TYR A 696 19.13 11.66 -8.08
CA TYR A 696 20.34 11.19 -7.39
C TYR A 696 20.03 10.44 -6.09
N LEU A 697 19.12 10.96 -5.27
CA LEU A 697 18.70 10.28 -4.04
C LEU A 697 18.00 8.94 -4.32
N ILE A 698 17.08 8.91 -5.30
CA ILE A 698 16.46 7.65 -5.77
C ILE A 698 17.53 6.66 -6.26
N GLY A 699 18.60 7.15 -6.91
CA GLY A 699 19.79 6.37 -7.24
C GLY A 699 20.43 5.70 -6.01
N GLN A 700 20.67 6.46 -4.93
CA GLN A 700 21.22 5.93 -3.67
C GLN A 700 20.30 4.90 -3.00
N ALA A 701 18.97 5.04 -3.12
CA ALA A 701 18.03 4.02 -2.64
C ALA A 701 18.13 2.71 -3.45
N MET A 702 18.41 2.80 -4.75
CA MET A 702 18.56 1.64 -5.64
C MET A 702 19.94 0.96 -5.54
N GLY A 703 20.97 1.65 -5.04
CA GLY A 703 22.35 1.17 -4.94
C GLY A 703 22.52 -0.26 -4.42
N PRO A 704 21.96 -0.63 -3.24
CA PRO A 704 22.09 -1.98 -2.67
C PRO A 704 21.55 -3.13 -3.52
N TYR A 705 20.75 -2.84 -4.56
CA TYR A 705 19.99 -3.81 -5.35
C TYR A 705 20.54 -4.01 -6.78
N ALA A 706 21.66 -3.36 -7.13
CA ALA A 706 22.23 -3.31 -8.48
C ALA A 706 23.66 -3.88 -8.57
N LYS A 707 23.90 -5.04 -7.95
CA LYS A 707 25.24 -5.64 -7.74
C LYS A 707 25.96 -6.19 -8.99
N MET A 708 25.48 -5.96 -10.21
CA MET A 708 25.99 -6.61 -11.42
C MET A 708 26.52 -5.60 -12.44
N PRO A 709 27.73 -5.78 -12.99
CA PRO A 709 28.27 -4.93 -14.05
C PRO A 709 27.35 -4.84 -15.28
N ASP A 710 27.30 -3.66 -15.90
CA ASP A 710 26.44 -3.44 -17.08
C ASP A 710 26.84 -4.38 -18.25
N ASP A 711 28.13 -4.76 -18.37
CA ASP A 711 28.66 -5.62 -19.45
C ASP A 711 28.44 -7.13 -19.22
N GLU A 712 28.26 -7.58 -17.98
CA GLU A 712 27.79 -8.94 -17.70
C GLU A 712 26.32 -9.11 -18.09
N VAL A 713 25.51 -8.08 -17.83
CA VAL A 713 24.07 -8.16 -18.13
C VAL A 713 23.77 -8.02 -19.61
N GLU A 714 24.58 -7.31 -20.39
CA GLU A 714 24.47 -7.33 -21.85
C GLU A 714 24.66 -8.76 -22.40
N LYS A 715 25.70 -9.48 -21.95
CA LYS A 715 25.98 -10.89 -22.32
C LYS A 715 24.86 -11.85 -21.88
N LEU A 716 24.18 -11.57 -20.76
CA LEU A 716 23.05 -12.36 -20.27
C LEU A 716 21.73 -12.08 -20.99
N LEU A 717 21.57 -10.89 -21.57
CA LEU A 717 20.37 -10.50 -22.31
C LEU A 717 20.47 -10.80 -23.81
N THR A 718 21.69 -10.95 -24.35
CA THR A 718 21.92 -11.68 -25.61
C THR A 718 21.67 -13.18 -25.40
N LEU A 719 20.40 -13.58 -25.40
CA LEU A 719 20.00 -14.98 -25.45
C LEU A 719 20.66 -15.66 -26.65
N PRO A 720 21.21 -16.89 -26.52
CA PRO A 720 21.78 -17.60 -27.65
C PRO A 720 20.69 -17.93 -28.69
N ASP A 721 20.94 -17.57 -29.96
CA ASP A 721 19.95 -17.64 -31.04
C ASP A 721 19.54 -19.06 -31.46
N GLU A 722 20.26 -20.11 -31.03
CA GLU A 722 19.98 -21.48 -31.49
C GLU A 722 18.83 -22.18 -30.73
N PRO A 723 17.82 -22.72 -31.44
CA PRO A 723 16.87 -23.69 -30.89
C PRO A 723 17.46 -25.11 -30.89
N THR A 724 18.73 -25.29 -30.48
CA THR A 724 19.37 -26.60 -30.40
C THR A 724 18.96 -27.37 -29.14
N SER A 725 19.07 -28.69 -29.19
CA SER A 725 18.49 -29.62 -28.21
C SER A 725 19.12 -29.52 -26.82
N ALA A 726 18.48 -28.75 -25.93
CA ALA A 726 18.78 -28.63 -24.50
C ALA A 726 20.29 -28.74 -24.14
N PRO A 727 21.13 -27.78 -24.58
CA PRO A 727 22.51 -27.67 -24.07
C PRO A 727 22.48 -27.57 -22.54
N ASP A 728 23.47 -28.16 -21.87
CA ASP A 728 23.41 -28.39 -20.42
C ASP A 728 23.26 -27.05 -19.67
N ALA A 729 22.06 -26.77 -19.15
CA ALA A 729 21.74 -25.55 -18.41
C ALA A 729 22.59 -25.40 -17.13
N LYS A 730 23.33 -26.46 -16.75
CA LYS A 730 24.42 -26.40 -15.78
C LYS A 730 25.54 -25.44 -16.17
N ALA A 731 25.88 -25.25 -17.46
CA ALA A 731 27.06 -24.47 -17.84
C ALA A 731 27.01 -23.02 -17.34
N VAL A 732 25.84 -22.37 -17.40
CA VAL A 732 25.62 -21.00 -16.86
C VAL A 732 25.36 -21.02 -15.34
N ALA A 733 25.00 -22.16 -14.77
CA ALA A 733 24.75 -22.32 -13.33
C ALA A 733 25.96 -22.85 -12.52
N GLN A 734 27.03 -23.31 -13.18
CA GLN A 734 28.15 -24.03 -12.54
C GLN A 734 29.22 -23.12 -11.95
N ASP A 735 29.36 -21.88 -12.44
CA ASP A 735 30.29 -20.90 -11.86
C ASP A 735 29.84 -20.35 -10.50
N GLY A 736 28.69 -20.80 -9.98
CA GLY A 736 28.39 -20.82 -8.53
C GLY A 736 28.13 -19.47 -7.86
N ALA A 737 28.42 -18.36 -8.52
CA ALA A 737 27.98 -17.03 -8.16
C ALA A 737 26.46 -16.94 -8.30
N ALA A 738 25.76 -17.37 -7.24
CA ALA A 738 24.33 -17.15 -7.09
C ALA A 738 24.08 -15.64 -7.05
N THR A 739 23.76 -15.07 -8.21
CA THR A 739 23.47 -13.64 -8.32
C THR A 739 22.29 -13.32 -7.41
N ASP A 740 22.49 -12.40 -6.48
CA ASP A 740 21.41 -11.81 -5.68
C ASP A 740 20.46 -11.09 -6.65
N GLY A 741 19.49 -11.85 -7.15
CA GLY A 741 18.84 -11.56 -8.42
C GLY A 741 18.26 -10.16 -8.48
N TRP A 742 18.55 -9.49 -9.61
CA TRP A 742 18.38 -8.06 -9.76
C TRP A 742 16.92 -7.66 -9.59
N GLU A 743 16.69 -6.61 -8.81
CA GLU A 743 15.35 -6.05 -8.63
C GLU A 743 15.04 -4.95 -9.65
N ILE A 744 16.08 -4.46 -10.34
CA ILE A 744 16.03 -3.46 -11.41
C ILE A 744 17.04 -3.90 -12.47
N ASN A 745 16.62 -3.92 -13.74
CA ASN A 745 17.49 -4.26 -14.86
C ASN A 745 18.49 -3.13 -15.09
N PRO A 746 19.82 -3.36 -15.12
CA PRO A 746 20.78 -2.27 -15.29
C PRO A 746 20.64 -1.53 -16.62
N LEU A 747 20.12 -2.15 -17.69
CA LEU A 747 19.84 -1.46 -18.95
C LEU A 747 18.72 -0.39 -18.81
N ALA A 748 17.92 -0.42 -17.75
CA ALA A 748 16.99 0.67 -17.43
C ALA A 748 17.73 2.01 -17.19
N LEU A 749 18.96 1.97 -16.67
CA LEU A 749 19.83 3.15 -16.49
C LEU A 749 20.97 3.24 -17.52
N SER A 750 21.00 2.34 -18.52
CA SER A 750 21.97 2.42 -19.62
C SER A 750 21.65 3.58 -20.55
N LEU A 751 22.59 4.52 -20.66
CA LEU A 751 22.46 5.71 -21.50
C LEU A 751 22.63 5.41 -23.00
N PRO A 752 23.60 4.57 -23.45
CA PRO A 752 23.68 4.18 -24.86
C PRO A 752 22.39 3.53 -25.37
N VAL A 753 21.82 2.61 -24.59
CA VAL A 753 20.53 1.97 -24.93
C VAL A 753 19.41 3.01 -25.02
N TYR A 754 19.33 3.95 -24.06
CA TYR A 754 18.31 5.01 -24.13
C TYR A 754 18.50 5.97 -25.31
N LEU A 755 19.73 6.25 -25.73
CA LEU A 755 20.04 7.15 -26.83
C LEU A 755 19.83 6.48 -28.19
N GLY A 756 20.15 5.20 -28.32
CA GLY A 756 19.82 4.36 -29.49
C GLY A 756 18.31 4.21 -29.70
N GLU A 757 17.54 4.00 -28.61
CA GLU A 757 16.06 4.05 -28.63
C GLU A 757 15.48 5.39 -29.14
N LYS A 758 16.30 6.45 -29.22
CA LYS A 758 15.92 7.80 -29.68
C LYS A 758 16.56 8.17 -31.02
N GLY A 759 17.31 7.25 -31.64
CA GLY A 759 17.98 7.49 -32.93
C GLY A 759 19.18 8.43 -32.86
N VAL A 760 19.78 8.62 -31.68
CA VAL A 760 21.05 9.35 -31.53
C VAL A 760 22.21 8.39 -31.82
N SER A 761 23.26 8.86 -32.51
CA SER A 761 24.44 8.03 -32.79
C SER A 761 25.25 7.74 -31.50
N ASP A 762 26.05 6.68 -31.50
CA ASP A 762 26.90 6.35 -30.34
C ASP A 762 27.94 7.45 -30.05
N GLU A 763 28.46 8.12 -31.09
CA GLU A 763 29.45 9.18 -30.96
C GLU A 763 28.83 10.47 -30.39
N ASP A 764 27.73 10.95 -31.00
CA ASP A 764 26.97 12.11 -30.50
C ASP A 764 26.44 11.85 -29.10
N GLY A 765 25.86 10.66 -28.88
CA GLY A 765 25.28 10.22 -27.62
C GLY A 765 26.31 10.13 -26.50
N ARG A 766 27.52 9.63 -26.78
CA ARG A 766 28.64 9.64 -25.84
C ARG A 766 29.11 11.06 -25.53
N ALA A 767 29.31 11.91 -26.54
CA ALA A 767 29.75 13.30 -26.35
C ALA A 767 28.71 14.17 -25.63
N ALA A 768 27.41 13.88 -25.80
CA ALA A 768 26.33 14.50 -25.04
C ALA A 768 26.25 13.97 -23.60
N SER A 769 26.37 12.65 -23.41
CA SER A 769 26.34 12.01 -22.08
C SER A 769 27.46 12.54 -21.17
N ILE A 770 28.68 12.70 -21.69
CA ILE A 770 29.81 13.26 -20.92
C ILE A 770 29.51 14.69 -20.46
N ARG A 771 29.07 15.56 -21.38
CA ARG A 771 28.74 16.97 -21.07
C ARG A 771 27.61 17.08 -20.05
N LEU A 772 26.51 16.35 -20.26
CA LEU A 772 25.37 16.31 -19.36
C LEU A 772 25.74 15.72 -17.99
N ALA A 773 26.67 14.77 -17.91
CA ALA A 773 27.14 14.22 -16.64
C ALA A 773 28.05 15.17 -15.87
N LEU A 774 28.93 15.89 -16.56
CA LEU A 774 29.69 17.00 -15.96
C LEU A 774 28.76 18.15 -15.51
N ALA A 775 27.64 18.40 -16.18
CA ALA A 775 26.62 19.35 -15.74
C ALA A 775 25.86 18.86 -14.48
N VAL A 776 25.47 17.58 -14.43
CA VAL A 776 24.84 16.97 -13.25
C VAL A 776 25.77 16.96 -12.04
N VAL A 777 27.05 16.64 -12.20
CA VAL A 777 28.04 16.69 -11.11
C VAL A 777 28.21 18.11 -10.58
N ARG A 778 28.34 19.12 -11.45
CA ARG A 778 28.36 20.55 -11.05
C ARG A 778 27.11 20.92 -10.23
N HIS A 779 25.92 20.58 -10.73
CA HIS A 779 24.65 20.84 -10.05
C HIS A 779 24.55 20.16 -8.67
N LEU A 780 25.01 18.90 -8.54
CA LEU A 780 25.00 18.17 -7.27
C LEU A 780 26.05 18.67 -6.25
N LYS A 781 27.06 19.42 -6.70
CA LYS A 781 27.98 20.19 -5.84
C LYS A 781 27.41 21.54 -5.40
N GLY A 782 26.23 21.94 -5.88
CA GLY A 782 25.63 23.25 -5.63
C GLY A 782 26.20 24.37 -6.51
N GLU A 783 26.98 24.04 -7.54
CA GLU A 783 27.40 25.00 -8.57
C GLU A 783 26.21 25.32 -9.48
N ALA A 784 26.18 26.54 -10.03
CA ALA A 784 25.11 26.96 -10.93
C ALA A 784 25.13 26.12 -12.22
N GLY A 785 24.19 25.18 -12.31
CA GLY A 785 24.00 24.36 -13.52
C GLY A 785 23.35 25.18 -14.63
N GLU A 786 24.09 25.37 -15.72
CA GLU A 786 23.53 25.86 -16.99
C GLU A 786 22.53 24.85 -17.55
N ASP A 787 21.54 25.33 -18.31
CA ASP A 787 20.58 24.47 -19.03
C ASP A 787 21.20 23.84 -20.30
N GLU A 788 22.44 23.36 -20.18
CA GLU A 788 23.27 22.75 -21.21
C GLU A 788 22.54 21.55 -21.84
N THR A 789 22.00 21.69 -23.05
CA THR A 789 21.32 20.59 -23.76
C THR A 789 22.29 19.61 -24.42
N ALA A 790 23.58 19.97 -24.48
CA ALA A 790 24.67 19.24 -25.12
C ALA A 790 24.41 18.84 -26.60
N GLY A 791 23.53 19.57 -27.30
CA GLY A 791 23.15 19.32 -28.70
C GLY A 791 21.90 18.45 -28.88
N LEU A 792 21.31 17.93 -27.79
CA LEU A 792 20.07 17.15 -27.83
C LEU A 792 18.83 18.05 -27.77
N ASP A 793 17.67 17.45 -28.08
CA ASP A 793 16.36 18.03 -27.73
C ASP A 793 16.26 18.29 -26.20
N ALA A 794 15.46 19.30 -25.81
CA ALA A 794 15.33 19.71 -24.43
C ALA A 794 14.68 18.65 -23.52
N ALA A 795 13.70 17.89 -24.01
CA ALA A 795 13.09 16.80 -23.24
C ALA A 795 14.04 15.60 -23.14
N LEU A 796 14.71 15.24 -24.25
CA LEU A 796 15.73 14.18 -24.26
C LEU A 796 16.92 14.49 -23.32
N ALA A 797 17.42 15.73 -23.35
CA ALA A 797 18.46 16.19 -22.43
C ALA A 797 17.98 16.14 -20.96
N SER A 798 16.72 16.51 -20.70
CA SER A 798 16.12 16.45 -19.36
C SER A 798 16.09 15.01 -18.83
N ASP A 799 15.53 14.07 -19.59
CA ASP A 799 15.52 12.65 -19.22
C ASP A 799 16.93 12.11 -18.99
N LEU A 800 17.89 12.43 -19.88
CA LEU A 800 19.26 11.95 -19.74
C LEU A 800 19.93 12.47 -18.46
N ARG A 801 19.73 13.75 -18.09
CA ARG A 801 20.20 14.30 -16.80
C ARG A 801 19.64 13.52 -15.61
N LEU A 802 18.37 13.10 -15.66
CA LEU A 802 17.75 12.32 -14.58
C LEU A 802 18.29 10.88 -14.52
N LEU A 803 18.53 10.22 -15.66
CA LEU A 803 19.15 8.89 -15.73
C LEU A 803 20.59 8.92 -15.22
N ILE A 804 21.37 9.91 -15.66
CA ILE A 804 22.74 10.16 -15.17
C ILE A 804 22.74 10.39 -13.66
N ALA A 805 21.81 11.20 -13.13
CA ALA A 805 21.70 11.44 -11.70
C ALA A 805 21.36 10.15 -10.93
N MET A 806 20.40 9.35 -11.39
CA MET A 806 20.09 8.04 -10.81
C MET A 806 21.30 7.09 -10.85
N LYS A 807 22.07 7.07 -11.95
CA LYS A 807 23.28 6.24 -12.04
C LYS A 807 24.40 6.75 -11.14
N LEU A 808 24.65 8.06 -11.06
CA LEU A 808 25.55 8.66 -10.05
C LEU A 808 25.16 8.28 -8.62
N GLY A 809 23.86 8.28 -8.30
CA GLY A 809 23.38 7.88 -6.97
C GLY A 809 23.61 6.40 -6.69
N ARG A 810 23.44 5.54 -7.70
CA ARG A 810 23.70 4.09 -7.65
C ARG A 810 25.19 3.80 -7.43
N GLU A 811 26.06 4.43 -8.21
CA GLU A 811 27.53 4.21 -8.18
C GLU A 811 28.24 4.85 -6.97
N PHE A 812 27.58 5.78 -6.28
CA PHE A 812 28.14 6.53 -5.14
C PHE A 812 27.17 6.61 -3.95
N ASP A 813 26.53 5.47 -3.60
CA ASP A 813 25.80 5.36 -2.33
C ASP A 813 26.78 5.49 -1.15
N SER A 814 26.80 6.69 -0.55
CA SER A 814 27.69 7.09 0.55
C SER A 814 27.65 6.22 1.83
N GLY A 815 26.73 5.26 1.92
CA GLY A 815 26.69 4.25 2.98
C GLY A 815 27.53 2.99 2.73
N ALA A 816 28.03 2.77 1.51
CA ALA A 816 28.69 1.52 1.10
C ALA A 816 30.21 1.45 1.38
N ALA A 817 30.77 2.40 2.14
CA ALA A 817 32.21 2.45 2.42
C ALA A 817 32.70 1.18 3.18
N GLU A 818 33.76 0.56 2.69
CA GLU A 818 34.33 -0.70 3.16
C GLU A 818 34.95 -0.56 4.57
N GLY A 819 34.13 -0.59 5.64
CA GLY A 819 34.63 -0.30 6.99
C GLY A 819 33.84 -0.83 8.18
N GLY A 820 32.68 -1.46 8.00
CA GLY A 820 31.99 -2.24 9.04
C GLY A 820 31.50 -1.49 10.31
N GLN A 821 31.75 -0.19 10.47
CA GLN A 821 31.41 0.58 11.66
C GLN A 821 30.59 1.84 11.33
N THR A 822 29.43 1.94 11.97
CA THR A 822 28.39 2.98 11.82
C THR A 822 27.77 3.07 10.41
N LYS A 823 26.44 2.95 10.31
CA LYS A 823 25.71 3.42 9.13
C LYS A 823 25.82 4.95 9.10
N THR A 824 26.71 5.48 8.26
CA THR A 824 26.73 6.91 7.93
C THR A 824 25.34 7.31 7.40
N LYS A 825 24.83 8.47 7.81
CA LYS A 825 23.58 9.00 7.20
C LYS A 825 23.86 9.20 5.71
N LYS A 826 23.14 8.50 4.82
CA LYS A 826 23.22 8.74 3.37
C LYS A 826 22.97 10.23 3.12
N THR A 827 23.95 10.91 2.54
CA THR A 827 23.93 12.38 2.48
C THR A 827 23.28 12.87 1.20
N THR A 828 22.62 14.04 1.26
CA THR A 828 22.04 14.68 0.08
C THR A 828 23.06 15.47 -0.75
N ALA A 829 24.33 15.46 -0.35
CA ALA A 829 25.45 15.95 -1.12
C ALA A 829 25.95 14.88 -2.10
N LEU A 830 26.65 15.31 -3.14
CA LEU A 830 27.48 14.40 -3.92
C LEU A 830 28.56 13.76 -3.02
N ALA A 831 28.83 12.46 -3.20
CA ALA A 831 29.88 11.78 -2.44
C ALA A 831 31.24 12.50 -2.61
N ALA A 832 32.02 12.59 -1.53
CA ALA A 832 33.24 13.41 -1.49
C ALA A 832 34.27 13.03 -2.57
N GLU A 833 34.40 11.74 -2.88
CA GLU A 833 35.20 11.21 -4.00
C GLU A 833 34.76 11.83 -5.35
N ALA A 834 33.47 11.74 -5.67
CA ALA A 834 32.91 12.26 -6.92
C ALA A 834 32.88 13.80 -6.99
N ALA A 835 32.89 14.48 -5.85
CA ALA A 835 33.05 15.93 -5.77
C ALA A 835 34.51 16.38 -5.95
N ALA A 836 35.48 15.53 -5.59
CA ALA A 836 36.92 15.80 -5.69
C ALA A 836 37.49 15.52 -7.09
N ASP A 837 37.04 14.44 -7.76
CA ASP A 837 37.38 14.14 -9.15
C ASP A 837 36.13 13.92 -10.03
N PRO A 838 35.48 15.01 -10.49
CA PRO A 838 34.34 14.95 -11.41
C PRO A 838 34.60 14.16 -12.68
N ALA A 839 35.83 14.14 -13.20
CA ALA A 839 36.16 13.44 -14.43
C ALA A 839 36.22 11.93 -14.19
N ALA A 840 36.82 11.47 -13.09
CA ALA A 840 36.79 10.06 -12.69
C ALA A 840 35.36 9.59 -12.34
N ALA A 841 34.55 10.43 -11.69
CA ALA A 841 33.16 10.11 -11.35
C ALA A 841 32.29 9.90 -12.60
N VAL A 842 32.40 10.80 -13.58
CA VAL A 842 31.70 10.67 -14.87
C VAL A 842 32.24 9.47 -15.65
N ALA A 843 33.56 9.23 -15.62
CA ALA A 843 34.18 8.06 -16.27
C ALA A 843 33.61 6.73 -15.72
N LYS A 844 33.58 6.56 -14.39
CA LYS A 844 32.97 5.40 -13.72
C LYS A 844 31.51 5.20 -14.14
N VAL A 845 30.69 6.25 -14.05
CA VAL A 845 29.25 6.19 -14.35
C VAL A 845 28.96 5.88 -15.82
N LEU A 846 29.80 6.37 -16.74
CA LEU A 846 29.62 6.15 -18.18
C LEU A 846 30.33 4.90 -18.72
N GLY A 847 31.12 4.19 -17.91
CA GLY A 847 31.94 3.05 -18.36
C GLY A 847 33.08 3.46 -19.29
N LEU A 848 33.67 4.64 -19.06
CA LEU A 848 34.68 5.25 -19.92
C LEU A 848 36.03 5.42 -19.22
N GLU A 849 37.07 5.66 -20.01
CA GLU A 849 38.37 6.09 -19.52
C GLU A 849 38.34 7.57 -19.08
N LYS A 850 39.01 7.91 -17.97
CA LYS A 850 39.06 9.29 -17.45
C LYS A 850 39.54 10.31 -18.49
N LYS A 851 40.58 9.95 -19.26
CA LYS A 851 41.16 10.78 -20.33
C LYS A 851 40.13 11.17 -21.40
N ASP A 852 39.13 10.33 -21.66
CA ASP A 852 38.12 10.56 -22.69
C ASP A 852 37.08 11.58 -22.19
N VAL A 853 36.81 11.59 -20.88
CA VAL A 853 36.02 12.61 -20.20
C VAL A 853 36.78 13.95 -20.14
N GLU A 854 38.07 13.91 -19.81
CA GLU A 854 38.94 15.09 -19.79
C GLU A 854 39.07 15.75 -21.17
N ALA A 855 39.19 14.95 -22.25
CA ALA A 855 39.23 15.45 -23.62
C ALA A 855 37.96 16.21 -24.03
N VAL A 856 36.78 15.73 -23.63
CA VAL A 856 35.50 16.44 -23.87
C VAL A 856 35.35 17.65 -22.95
N ALA A 857 35.84 17.59 -21.71
CA ALA A 857 35.79 18.70 -20.76
C ALA A 857 36.73 19.87 -21.12
N GLY A 858 37.87 19.57 -21.76
CA GLY A 858 38.86 20.57 -22.19
C GLY A 858 38.51 21.31 -23.48
N ASN A 859 37.62 20.76 -24.32
CA ASN A 859 37.15 21.38 -25.56
C ASN A 859 36.01 22.38 -25.31
N LYS A 860 36.33 23.50 -24.64
CA LYS A 860 35.44 24.66 -24.43
C LYS A 860 35.81 25.85 -25.32
#